data_AF-A0A7S4LH85-F1
#
_entry.id   AF-A0A7S4LH85-F1
#
_cell.length_a   1.000
_cell.length_b   1.000
_cell.length_c   1.000
_cell.angle_alpha   90.00
_cell.angle_beta   90.00
_cell.angle_gamma   90.00
#
_symmetry.space_group_name_H-M   'P 1'
#
loop_
_entity.id
_entity.type
_entity.pdbx_description
1 polymer ?
#
loop_
_entity_poly.entity_id
_entity_poly.type
_entity_poly.pdbx_seq_one_letter_code
_entity_poly.pdbx_strand_id
1 'polypeptide(L)'
;MPQSPTTLSCPPLPDDWRHCISSIGKHCCWQLGAASATFMHPVTGQECLAVPTGPGPPHEQSTPATTHPGHVTGGGAPLLDPALSHILATTATDATPGAKTERLRSLKPFILDTSIAASTFLRPASEVPAIKQKVVEFLEGSGVHHVAVAVFTPQRCVDAWLERRGRHAGPPQRLFAVLEMPDVVAEGVTAALPPFWMSTPSTVRRCGIGNCVIEMDVLRHFGGPGPLRGEHAPAVAVQAWLRLARSLSKDAQVFVQYNDGLDAWQTDAGRRRLLQATGLLAGLAPAPAGLIIRDARGEGWPEEFGHMARALRAVMAAGGWAAGHLLLNAGKGYGLAQAGVFEALASGFTGLCACASEDRCRAGPGQASYLMALTNLVRLGNPHVAGLFDLPRLCDLAVAVAALSGTPCSPNQELYGPRAHDLFFDPAAAMGLGAFDAPGLLGRARSTRISTFTTPGMFRAGLDEVFGRRDWNPVVVEAMRVELHEDLVNGKKLTYQTPSGLFDLYDRAGGTDFLEDMAAVVAAATAQLRRHRLMKALRRKFDECGRAGDGAARGDVVSKRAFFEGFLAGRPPPFEAPEVQAALALMDFDESGSVDWAEVALRGVWVLEQFPAIKALGTFHEFLEAMIDHLLEEAEEAAANKAQRGRSEVRFEMFVKEAARAHGGGTGCPGPRRTA
;
A
#
# COMPACT_ATOMS: atom_id res chain seq x y z
N MET A 1 1.10 -0.74 -54.86
CA MET A 1 0.14 -1.83 -54.55
C MET A 1 0.91 -2.95 -53.88
N PRO A 2 0.47 -3.42 -52.70
CA PRO A 2 1.40 -3.72 -51.62
C PRO A 2 1.92 -5.16 -51.64
N GLN A 3 3.20 -5.27 -51.28
CA GLN A 3 3.92 -6.50 -51.00
C GLN A 3 3.60 -6.99 -49.58
N SER A 4 3.54 -8.31 -49.45
CA SER A 4 3.32 -9.10 -48.24
C SER A 4 4.34 -8.78 -47.14
N PRO A 5 3.97 -8.84 -45.84
CA PRO A 5 4.92 -8.63 -44.76
C PRO A 5 5.78 -9.88 -44.51
N THR A 6 7.08 -9.63 -44.38
CA THR A 6 8.15 -10.53 -43.97
C THR A 6 7.94 -11.02 -42.54
N THR A 7 8.03 -12.32 -42.32
CA THR A 7 8.14 -12.96 -41.01
C THR A 7 9.54 -12.75 -40.43
N LEU A 8 9.63 -12.07 -39.28
CA LEU A 8 10.84 -12.03 -38.45
C LEU A 8 10.90 -13.30 -37.59
N SER A 9 11.90 -14.13 -37.83
CA SER A 9 12.26 -15.27 -36.99
C SER A 9 13.08 -14.80 -35.78
N CYS A 10 12.66 -15.18 -34.57
CA CYS A 10 13.48 -15.05 -33.37
C CYS A 10 14.65 -16.07 -33.42
N PRO A 11 15.86 -15.71 -32.94
CA PRO A 11 16.95 -16.67 -32.78
C PRO A 11 16.69 -17.63 -31.60
N PRO A 12 17.23 -18.86 -31.64
CA PRO A 12 17.10 -19.80 -30.54
C PRO A 12 17.92 -19.36 -29.32
N LEU A 13 17.38 -19.61 -28.12
CA LEU A 13 18.07 -19.42 -26.84
C LEU A 13 19.26 -20.39 -26.70
N PRO A 14 20.35 -19.99 -26.01
CA PRO A 14 21.51 -20.86 -25.75
C PRO A 14 21.17 -22.06 -24.85
N ASP A 15 21.86 -23.18 -25.08
CA ASP A 15 21.62 -24.49 -24.45
C ASP A 15 21.84 -24.56 -22.92
N ASP A 16 22.35 -23.49 -22.29
CA ASP A 16 22.72 -23.48 -20.88
C ASP A 16 21.53 -23.31 -19.90
N TRP A 17 20.30 -23.18 -20.42
CA TRP A 17 19.08 -23.07 -19.60
C TRP A 17 18.38 -24.41 -19.34
N ARG A 18 18.81 -25.52 -19.97
CA ARG A 18 18.15 -26.82 -19.82
C ARG A 18 18.44 -27.52 -18.48
N HIS A 19 19.44 -27.08 -17.71
CA HIS A 19 19.77 -27.69 -16.43
C HIS A 19 19.14 -27.06 -15.18
N CYS A 20 18.50 -25.88 -15.28
CA CYS A 20 17.81 -25.27 -14.13
C CYS A 20 16.29 -25.57 -14.05
N ILE A 21 15.69 -26.11 -15.12
CA ILE A 21 14.23 -26.34 -15.18
C ILE A 21 13.83 -27.79 -14.81
N SER A 22 14.76 -28.76 -14.82
CA SER A 22 14.43 -30.16 -14.45
C SER A 22 14.39 -30.43 -12.95
N SER A 23 14.84 -29.50 -12.10
CA SER A 23 14.86 -29.65 -10.62
C SER A 23 13.66 -29.02 -9.90
N ILE A 24 12.79 -28.27 -10.58
CA ILE A 24 11.68 -27.53 -9.95
C ILE A 24 10.30 -28.14 -10.34
N GLY A 25 10.26 -29.00 -11.35
CA GLY A 25 9.03 -29.48 -11.98
C GLY A 25 8.39 -30.77 -11.42
N LYS A 26 8.39 -31.03 -10.10
CA LYS A 26 7.67 -32.22 -9.58
C LYS A 26 6.71 -32.07 -8.38
N HIS A 27 6.59 -30.93 -7.68
CA HIS A 27 5.68 -30.90 -6.50
C HIS A 27 4.88 -29.60 -6.22
N CYS A 28 4.60 -28.75 -7.21
CA CYS A 28 3.78 -27.53 -7.00
C CYS A 28 2.52 -27.42 -7.88
N CYS A 29 1.92 -28.54 -8.27
CA CYS A 29 0.53 -28.53 -8.76
C CYS A 29 -0.32 -29.18 -7.69
N TRP A 30 -1.06 -28.39 -6.91
CA TRP A 30 -2.36 -28.72 -6.28
C TRP A 30 -2.82 -27.50 -5.44
N GLN A 31 -2.95 -26.32 -6.06
CA GLN A 31 -3.77 -25.20 -5.50
C GLN A 31 -4.00 -24.01 -6.45
N LEU A 32 -4.14 -24.26 -7.76
CA LEU A 32 -4.64 -23.24 -8.69
C LEU A 32 -5.85 -23.82 -9.42
N GLY A 33 -7.04 -23.44 -8.94
CA GLY A 33 -8.31 -23.69 -9.61
C GLY A 33 -8.36 -22.91 -10.92
N ALA A 34 -8.86 -23.59 -11.95
CA ALA A 34 -8.93 -23.15 -13.33
C ALA A 34 -9.67 -21.80 -13.50
N ALA A 35 -8.98 -20.82 -14.08
CA ALA A 35 -9.62 -19.71 -14.78
C ALA A 35 -9.67 -20.07 -16.27
N SER A 36 -10.86 -20.32 -16.77
CA SER A 36 -11.12 -20.53 -18.20
C SER A 36 -10.68 -19.31 -19.00
N ALA A 37 -9.81 -19.53 -19.99
CA ALA A 37 -9.42 -18.53 -20.97
C ALA A 37 -10.58 -18.32 -21.97
N THR A 38 -11.22 -17.15 -21.92
CA THR A 38 -12.11 -16.69 -22.99
C THR A 38 -11.34 -15.67 -23.82
N PHE A 39 -11.01 -16.07 -25.05
CA PHE A 39 -10.46 -15.20 -26.09
C PHE A 39 -11.49 -14.14 -26.50
N MET A 40 -11.15 -12.86 -26.39
CA MET A 40 -11.89 -11.78 -27.05
C MET A 40 -11.43 -11.66 -28.50
N HIS A 41 -12.34 -11.86 -29.44
CA HIS A 41 -12.26 -11.33 -30.81
C HIS A 41 -13.20 -10.12 -30.94
N PRO A 42 -12.89 -9.15 -31.82
CA PRO A 42 -13.59 -7.87 -31.87
C PRO A 42 -14.89 -8.00 -32.67
N VAL A 43 -15.97 -7.40 -32.15
CA VAL A 43 -17.25 -7.29 -32.85
C VAL A 43 -17.35 -5.89 -33.47
N THR A 44 -17.28 -5.83 -34.80
CA THR A 44 -17.91 -4.79 -35.62
C THR A 44 -19.37 -5.16 -35.84
N GLY A 45 -20.28 -4.22 -35.63
CA GLY A 45 -21.72 -4.45 -35.74
C GLY A 45 -22.22 -4.59 -37.18
N GLN A 46 -23.33 -5.31 -37.34
CA GLN A 46 -24.48 -4.87 -38.14
C GLN A 46 -25.69 -5.78 -37.88
N GLU A 47 -26.86 -5.15 -37.88
CA GLU A 47 -28.19 -5.68 -37.67
C GLU A 47 -28.62 -6.69 -38.75
N CYS A 48 -29.52 -7.62 -38.39
CA CYS A 48 -30.74 -7.91 -39.18
C CYS A 48 -31.69 -8.83 -38.41
N LEU A 49 -32.95 -8.39 -38.33
CA LEU A 49 -34.14 -9.11 -37.90
C LEU A 49 -34.44 -10.32 -38.80
N ALA A 50 -34.88 -11.45 -38.23
CA ALA A 50 -36.09 -12.17 -38.64
C ALA A 50 -36.31 -13.48 -37.83
N VAL A 51 -37.54 -13.64 -37.39
CA VAL A 51 -38.25 -14.83 -36.89
C VAL A 51 -39.58 -14.82 -37.68
N PRO A 52 -40.45 -15.87 -37.76
CA PRO A 52 -40.38 -17.31 -37.46
C PRO A 52 -40.87 -18.19 -38.64
N THR A 53 -40.78 -19.52 -38.51
CA THR A 53 -41.91 -20.44 -38.83
C THR A 53 -41.73 -21.79 -38.13
N GLY A 54 -42.68 -22.21 -37.27
CA GLY A 54 -42.95 -23.64 -36.98
C GLY A 54 -43.94 -24.20 -38.03
N PRO A 55 -44.77 -25.22 -37.75
CA PRO A 55 -44.71 -26.29 -36.74
C PRO A 55 -44.96 -27.69 -37.37
N GLY A 56 -44.92 -28.79 -36.58
CA GLY A 56 -45.46 -30.08 -37.04
C GLY A 56 -45.18 -31.30 -36.13
N PRO A 57 -46.20 -31.87 -35.44
CA PRO A 57 -46.15 -33.12 -34.66
C PRO A 57 -46.87 -34.27 -35.44
N PRO A 58 -47.35 -35.37 -34.81
CA PRO A 58 -46.80 -36.31 -33.81
C PRO A 58 -46.84 -37.77 -34.35
N HIS A 59 -46.42 -38.78 -33.57
CA HIS A 59 -47.17 -40.05 -33.48
C HIS A 59 -46.75 -40.92 -32.28
N GLU A 60 -47.76 -41.33 -31.52
CA GLU A 60 -47.76 -42.33 -30.46
C GLU A 60 -47.48 -43.75 -30.99
N GLN A 61 -46.91 -44.64 -30.16
CA GLN A 61 -47.50 -45.96 -29.89
C GLN A 61 -46.78 -46.73 -28.75
N SER A 62 -47.62 -47.22 -27.83
CA SER A 62 -47.57 -48.48 -27.07
C SER A 62 -46.41 -48.82 -26.11
N THR A 63 -46.76 -48.82 -24.81
CA THR A 63 -46.35 -49.77 -23.74
C THR A 63 -46.78 -51.23 -24.06
N PRO A 64 -46.20 -52.32 -23.47
CA PRO A 64 -46.01 -52.47 -22.02
C PRO A 64 -44.84 -53.35 -21.47
N ALA A 65 -44.74 -53.27 -20.13
CA ALA A 65 -44.37 -54.31 -19.16
C ALA A 65 -42.93 -54.40 -18.58
N THR A 66 -42.89 -54.12 -17.27
CA THR A 66 -42.16 -54.82 -16.19
C THR A 66 -40.63 -54.76 -16.14
N THR A 67 -40.10 -53.99 -15.18
CA THR A 67 -39.43 -54.48 -13.96
C THR A 67 -38.84 -53.28 -13.19
N HIS A 68 -39.39 -52.99 -12.00
CA HIS A 68 -38.81 -52.03 -11.06
C HIS A 68 -37.85 -52.74 -10.09
N PRO A 69 -36.58 -52.33 -9.99
CA PRO A 69 -35.76 -52.64 -8.82
C PRO A 69 -35.84 -51.48 -7.81
N GLY A 70 -36.17 -51.85 -6.56
CA GLY A 70 -35.67 -51.27 -5.32
C GLY A 70 -35.67 -49.75 -5.17
N HIS A 71 -36.71 -49.22 -4.52
CA HIS A 71 -36.61 -47.98 -3.76
C HIS A 71 -35.50 -48.11 -2.70
N VAL A 72 -34.37 -47.43 -2.93
CA VAL A 72 -33.47 -47.00 -1.85
C VAL A 72 -34.03 -45.70 -1.30
N THR A 73 -34.86 -45.79 -0.27
CA THR A 73 -35.14 -44.66 0.63
C THR A 73 -33.92 -44.47 1.52
N GLY A 74 -32.95 -43.70 1.04
CA GLY A 74 -31.68 -43.46 1.73
C GLY A 74 -31.33 -41.98 1.81
N GLY A 75 -31.34 -41.44 3.02
CA GLY A 75 -30.69 -40.17 3.35
C GLY A 75 -31.60 -38.96 3.44
N GLY A 76 -32.59 -38.98 4.34
CA GLY A 76 -33.16 -37.73 4.84
C GLY A 76 -32.02 -36.88 5.39
N ALA A 77 -31.87 -35.65 4.88
CA ALA A 77 -30.96 -34.66 5.44
C ALA A 77 -31.20 -34.60 6.96
N PRO A 78 -30.16 -34.62 7.81
CA PRO A 78 -30.37 -34.49 9.24
C PRO A 78 -31.13 -33.18 9.47
N LEU A 79 -32.34 -33.31 10.02
CA LEU A 79 -33.15 -32.20 10.50
C LEU A 79 -32.24 -31.33 11.36
N LEU A 80 -32.10 -30.06 10.97
CA LEU A 80 -31.43 -29.05 11.78
C LEU A 80 -31.91 -29.18 13.23
N ASP A 81 -30.99 -29.10 14.20
CA ASP A 81 -31.38 -28.81 15.58
C ASP A 81 -32.35 -27.61 15.53
N PRO A 82 -33.59 -27.74 16.03
CA PRO A 82 -34.57 -26.66 16.02
C PRO A 82 -34.01 -25.34 16.58
N ALA A 83 -33.06 -25.43 17.53
CA ALA A 83 -32.38 -24.27 18.10
C ALA A 83 -31.50 -23.54 17.06
N LEU A 84 -30.75 -24.26 16.22
CA LEU A 84 -29.91 -23.65 15.18
C LEU A 84 -30.75 -23.02 14.07
N SER A 85 -31.86 -23.67 13.68
CA SER A 85 -32.81 -23.10 12.72
C SER A 85 -33.40 -21.79 13.21
N HIS A 86 -33.79 -21.75 14.49
CA HIS A 86 -34.35 -20.56 15.12
C HIS A 86 -33.31 -19.41 15.21
N ILE A 87 -32.06 -19.72 15.54
CA ILE A 87 -30.97 -18.73 15.56
C ILE A 87 -30.77 -18.11 14.17
N LEU A 88 -30.73 -18.93 13.13
CA LEU A 88 -30.58 -18.44 11.75
C LEU A 88 -31.76 -17.55 11.32
N ALA A 89 -32.99 -17.91 11.70
CA ALA A 89 -34.17 -17.12 11.39
C ALA A 89 -34.21 -15.78 12.13
N THR A 90 -33.78 -15.73 13.39
CA THR A 90 -33.86 -14.54 14.24
C THR A 90 -32.71 -13.55 14.03
N THR A 91 -31.54 -14.02 13.58
CA THR A 91 -30.35 -13.19 13.34
C THR A 91 -30.32 -12.49 11.98
N ALA A 92 -31.35 -12.71 11.15
CA ALA A 92 -31.52 -12.07 9.85
C ALA A 92 -31.95 -10.58 9.93
N THR A 93 -32.36 -10.09 11.11
CA THR A 93 -32.74 -8.69 11.26
C THR A 93 -31.50 -7.80 11.46
N ASP A 94 -31.35 -6.79 10.61
CA ASP A 94 -30.25 -5.84 10.72
C ASP A 94 -30.45 -4.86 11.87
N ALA A 95 -29.38 -4.62 12.61
CA ALA A 95 -29.34 -3.53 13.57
C ALA A 95 -29.53 -2.18 12.85
N THR A 96 -30.26 -1.26 13.49
CA THR A 96 -30.44 0.09 12.94
C THR A 96 -29.08 0.80 12.81
N PRO A 97 -28.91 1.71 11.82
CA PRO A 97 -27.66 2.45 11.65
C PRO A 97 -27.18 3.18 12.93
N GLY A 98 -28.12 3.69 13.73
CA GLY A 98 -27.82 4.32 15.03
C GLY A 98 -27.21 3.34 16.04
N ALA A 99 -27.80 2.15 16.19
CA ALA A 99 -27.30 1.11 17.08
C ALA A 99 -25.90 0.61 16.68
N LYS A 100 -25.66 0.44 15.37
CA LYS A 100 -24.35 0.08 14.82
C LYS A 100 -23.29 1.12 15.19
N THR A 101 -23.60 2.41 14.98
CA THR A 101 -22.70 3.53 15.27
C THR A 101 -22.38 3.61 16.77
N GLU A 102 -23.38 3.47 17.64
CA GLU A 102 -23.19 3.56 19.09
C GLU A 102 -22.35 2.41 19.64
N ARG A 103 -22.54 1.20 19.11
CA ARG A 103 -21.67 0.07 19.42
C ARG A 103 -20.22 0.36 19.03
N LEU A 104 -19.97 0.86 17.81
CA LEU A 104 -18.61 1.18 17.36
C LEU A 104 -17.96 2.29 18.21
N ARG A 105 -18.72 3.28 18.67
CA ARG A 105 -18.22 4.34 19.57
C ARG A 105 -17.85 3.82 20.97
N SER A 106 -18.56 2.82 21.48
CA SER A 106 -18.32 2.25 22.82
C SER A 106 -17.41 1.02 22.81
N LEU A 107 -17.09 0.49 21.63
CA LEU A 107 -16.28 -0.72 21.48
C LEU A 107 -14.88 -0.56 22.08
N LYS A 108 -14.42 -1.58 22.81
CA LYS A 108 -13.03 -1.75 23.22
C LYS A 108 -12.41 -2.87 22.37
N PRO A 109 -11.85 -2.56 21.19
CA PRO A 109 -11.44 -3.60 20.26
C PRO A 109 -10.27 -4.41 20.82
N PHE A 110 -10.38 -5.72 20.75
CA PHE A 110 -9.27 -6.64 21.00
C PHE A 110 -8.42 -6.75 19.73
N ILE A 111 -7.16 -6.32 19.79
CA ILE A 111 -6.24 -6.40 18.64
C ILE A 111 -5.24 -7.53 18.88
N LEU A 112 -5.31 -8.57 18.06
CA LEU A 112 -4.27 -9.57 17.90
C LEU A 112 -3.44 -9.20 16.66
N ASP A 113 -2.30 -8.56 16.89
CA ASP A 113 -1.38 -8.19 15.82
C ASP A 113 -0.72 -9.43 15.24
N THR A 114 -0.69 -9.51 13.91
CA THR A 114 -0.02 -10.58 13.16
C THR A 114 1.12 -10.05 12.32
N SER A 115 1.57 -8.81 12.51
CA SER A 115 2.59 -8.17 11.66
C SER A 115 3.90 -8.97 11.62
N ILE A 116 4.29 -9.58 12.74
CA ILE A 116 5.48 -10.46 12.80
C ILE A 116 5.17 -11.80 12.13
N ALA A 117 4.16 -12.54 12.59
CA ALA A 117 3.82 -13.87 12.07
C ALA A 117 3.41 -13.88 10.58
N ALA A 118 2.78 -12.81 10.08
CA ALA A 118 2.37 -12.67 8.69
C ALA A 118 3.55 -12.34 7.77
N SER A 119 4.52 -11.55 8.25
CA SER A 119 5.74 -11.23 7.49
C SER A 119 6.57 -12.48 7.17
N THR A 120 6.47 -13.49 8.03
CA THR A 120 7.16 -14.79 7.96
C THR A 120 6.73 -15.68 6.78
N PHE A 121 5.64 -15.34 6.08
CA PHE A 121 5.20 -16.01 4.85
C PHE A 121 5.62 -15.31 3.56
N LEU A 122 6.18 -14.10 3.64
CA LEU A 122 6.36 -13.24 2.48
C LEU A 122 7.68 -13.49 1.75
N ARG A 123 8.80 -13.56 2.48
CA ARG A 123 10.14 -13.81 1.93
C ARG A 123 11.07 -14.45 2.97
N PRO A 124 12.13 -15.16 2.55
CA PRO A 124 13.21 -15.54 3.46
C PRO A 124 13.87 -14.33 4.16
N ALA A 125 13.87 -13.16 3.51
CA ALA A 125 14.46 -11.94 4.06
C ALA A 125 13.72 -11.36 5.28
N SER A 126 12.41 -11.60 5.44
CA SER A 126 11.66 -11.17 6.63
C SER A 126 11.92 -12.06 7.85
N GLU A 127 12.65 -13.17 7.69
CA GLU A 127 13.14 -14.01 8.79
C GLU A 127 14.38 -13.43 9.48
N VAL A 128 14.92 -12.30 9.00
CA VAL A 128 16.09 -11.68 9.62
C VAL A 128 15.72 -11.19 11.04
N PRO A 129 16.43 -11.65 12.09
CA PRO A 129 16.13 -11.30 13.48
C PRO A 129 16.01 -9.80 13.76
N ALA A 130 16.89 -8.99 13.15
CA ALA A 130 16.89 -7.54 13.33
C ALA A 130 15.60 -6.88 12.83
N ILE A 131 14.99 -7.45 11.80
CA ILE A 131 13.73 -6.95 11.22
C ILE A 131 12.57 -7.19 12.20
N LYS A 132 12.44 -8.42 12.71
CA LYS A 132 11.41 -8.77 13.69
C LYS A 132 11.58 -7.99 15.00
N GLN A 133 12.82 -7.77 15.41
CA GLN A 133 13.15 -6.92 16.56
C GLN A 133 12.61 -5.50 16.39
N LYS A 134 12.81 -4.88 15.23
CA LYS A 134 12.31 -3.53 14.93
C LYS A 134 10.78 -3.46 14.98
N VAL A 135 10.08 -4.48 14.48
CA VAL A 135 8.61 -4.57 14.58
C VAL A 135 8.17 -4.61 16.05
N VAL A 136 8.86 -5.37 16.92
CA VAL A 136 8.56 -5.38 18.36
C VAL A 136 8.79 -4.01 19.00
N GLU A 137 9.87 -3.32 18.67
CA GLU A 137 10.15 -1.97 19.18
C GLU A 137 9.06 -0.96 18.83
N PHE A 138 8.46 -1.08 17.64
CA PHE A 138 7.30 -0.27 17.28
C PHE A 138 6.03 -0.67 18.04
N LEU A 139 5.84 -1.96 18.32
CA LEU A 139 4.69 -2.43 19.11
C LEU A 139 4.80 -2.02 20.59
N GLU A 140 6.00 -1.93 21.12
CA GLU A 140 6.26 -1.41 22.46
C GLU A 140 5.78 0.04 22.60
N GLY A 141 4.89 0.28 23.57
CA GLY A 141 4.27 1.59 23.80
C GLY A 141 3.13 1.96 22.85
N SER A 142 2.79 1.12 21.87
CA SER A 142 1.73 1.42 20.88
C SER A 142 0.29 1.25 21.39
N GLY A 143 0.11 0.62 22.55
CA GLY A 143 -1.19 0.18 23.06
C GLY A 143 -1.62 -1.22 22.57
N VAL A 144 -0.92 -1.80 21.58
CA VAL A 144 -1.15 -3.18 21.15
C VAL A 144 -0.48 -4.14 22.14
N HIS A 145 -1.27 -5.04 22.72
CA HIS A 145 -0.81 -5.96 23.76
C HIS A 145 -0.77 -7.43 23.37
N HIS A 146 -1.44 -7.83 22.29
CA HIS A 146 -1.49 -9.22 21.86
C HIS A 146 -0.83 -9.36 20.49
N VAL A 147 0.25 -10.13 20.41
CA VAL A 147 1.10 -10.22 19.21
C VAL A 147 1.37 -11.67 18.87
N ALA A 148 0.96 -12.09 17.69
CA ALA A 148 1.34 -13.35 17.09
C ALA A 148 2.74 -13.24 16.49
N VAL A 149 3.69 -13.98 17.08
CA VAL A 149 5.12 -13.87 16.76
C VAL A 149 5.66 -15.06 15.99
N ALA A 150 4.89 -16.14 15.90
CA ALA A 150 5.35 -17.42 15.36
C ALA A 150 4.21 -18.18 14.72
N VAL A 151 4.51 -18.92 13.65
CA VAL A 151 3.63 -19.97 13.13
C VAL A 151 4.37 -21.29 13.14
N PHE A 152 3.76 -22.28 13.79
CA PHE A 152 4.24 -23.65 13.90
C PHE A 152 3.38 -24.54 13.02
N THR A 153 4.01 -25.13 12.00
CA THR A 153 3.40 -26.08 11.08
C THR A 153 4.20 -27.39 11.09
N PRO A 154 3.65 -28.52 10.62
CA PRO A 154 4.40 -29.78 10.56
C PRO A 154 5.75 -29.67 9.83
N GLN A 155 5.86 -28.74 8.87
CA GLN A 155 7.06 -28.46 8.08
C GLN A 155 7.97 -27.40 8.70
N ARG A 156 7.51 -26.68 9.74
CA ARG A 156 8.20 -25.51 10.29
C ARG A 156 8.04 -25.43 11.81
N CYS A 157 9.09 -25.78 12.53
CA CYS A 157 9.01 -25.93 13.99
C CYS A 157 9.74 -24.89 14.83
N VAL A 158 10.71 -24.12 14.32
CA VAL A 158 11.32 -23.00 15.07
C VAL A 158 11.89 -21.93 14.15
N ASP A 159 11.72 -20.66 14.54
CA ASP A 159 12.33 -19.48 13.92
C ASP A 159 13.61 -19.09 14.69
N ALA A 160 14.71 -18.88 13.97
CA ALA A 160 16.01 -18.51 14.54
C ALA A 160 15.99 -17.20 15.33
N TRP A 161 15.00 -16.32 15.12
CA TRP A 161 14.79 -15.15 15.97
C TRP A 161 14.25 -15.53 17.35
N LEU A 162 13.28 -16.45 17.43
CA LEU A 162 12.74 -16.95 18.70
C LEU A 162 13.79 -17.72 19.51
N GLU A 163 14.64 -18.51 18.83
CA GLU A 163 15.75 -19.22 19.48
C GLU A 163 16.78 -18.26 20.05
N ARG A 164 17.12 -17.20 19.31
CA ARG A 164 18.11 -16.20 19.74
C ARG A 164 17.58 -15.27 20.82
N ARG A 165 16.30 -14.89 20.76
CA ARG A 165 15.71 -13.94 21.71
C ARG A 165 15.23 -14.62 23.01
N GLY A 166 14.96 -15.93 22.98
CA GLY A 166 14.56 -16.71 24.15
C GLY A 166 13.44 -16.04 24.95
N ARG A 167 13.58 -15.96 26.28
CA ARG A 167 12.60 -15.36 27.22
C ARG A 167 12.48 -13.83 27.16
N HIS A 168 13.18 -13.15 26.23
CA HIS A 168 13.24 -11.69 26.15
C HIS A 168 12.41 -11.08 25.01
N ALA A 169 11.48 -11.85 24.42
CA ALA A 169 10.55 -11.38 23.37
C ALA A 169 9.43 -10.47 23.90
N GLY A 170 9.34 -10.28 25.21
CA GLY A 170 8.28 -9.56 25.90
C GLY A 170 7.64 -10.43 26.98
N PRO A 171 6.69 -9.89 27.77
CA PRO A 171 5.99 -10.69 28.77
C PRO A 171 5.21 -11.82 28.07
N PRO A 172 5.36 -13.09 28.49
CA PRO A 172 4.76 -14.24 27.83
C PRO A 172 3.24 -14.14 27.59
N GLN A 173 2.54 -13.41 28.48
CA GLN A 173 1.09 -13.19 28.40
C GLN A 173 0.66 -12.32 27.20
N ARG A 174 1.61 -11.65 26.52
CA ARG A 174 1.36 -10.84 25.33
C ARG A 174 1.60 -11.58 24.02
N LEU A 175 2.31 -12.70 24.07
CA LEU A 175 2.81 -13.39 22.88
C LEU A 175 1.93 -14.58 22.52
N PHE A 176 1.64 -14.73 21.23
CA PHE A 176 0.87 -15.81 20.66
C PHE A 176 1.69 -16.61 19.66
N ALA A 177 1.56 -17.94 19.73
CA ALA A 177 1.98 -18.87 18.69
C ALA A 177 0.77 -19.34 17.89
N VAL A 178 0.85 -19.29 16.56
CA VAL A 178 -0.16 -19.86 15.66
C VAL A 178 0.20 -21.31 15.38
N LEU A 179 -0.74 -22.23 15.59
CA LEU A 179 -0.57 -23.67 15.52
C LEU A 179 -1.56 -24.23 14.49
N GLU A 180 -1.08 -24.77 13.37
CA GLU A 180 -1.93 -25.30 12.29
C GLU A 180 -2.38 -26.72 12.58
N MET A 181 -3.68 -27.02 12.77
CA MET A 181 -4.21 -28.39 12.98
C MET A 181 -4.02 -29.30 11.76
N PRO A 182 -3.61 -30.58 11.91
CA PRO A 182 -3.38 -31.42 10.75
C PRO A 182 -4.72 -31.94 10.20
N ASP A 183 -4.83 -32.01 8.88
CA ASP A 183 -6.04 -32.45 8.18
C ASP A 183 -6.45 -33.91 8.46
N VAL A 184 -5.52 -34.75 8.94
CA VAL A 184 -5.71 -36.19 9.08
C VAL A 184 -5.56 -36.64 10.53
N VAL A 185 -6.69 -36.90 11.20
CA VAL A 185 -6.74 -37.75 12.38
C VAL A 185 -6.96 -39.18 11.87
N ALA A 186 -5.88 -39.97 11.78
CA ALA A 186 -5.98 -41.37 11.34
C ALA A 186 -6.83 -42.22 12.31
N GLU A 187 -7.43 -43.28 11.79
CA GLU A 187 -8.40 -44.14 12.45
C GLU A 187 -7.96 -44.63 13.84
N GLY A 188 -8.84 -44.54 14.84
CA GLY A 188 -8.65 -45.21 16.13
C GLY A 188 -7.62 -44.55 17.07
N VAL A 189 -7.06 -43.40 16.72
CA VAL A 189 -6.04 -42.73 17.53
C VAL A 189 -6.65 -41.55 18.29
N THR A 190 -7.30 -41.85 19.40
CA THR A 190 -7.25 -40.98 20.59
C THR A 190 -5.90 -41.07 21.32
N ALA A 191 -4.94 -41.87 20.82
CA ALA A 191 -3.74 -42.26 21.57
C ALA A 191 -2.40 -41.61 21.14
N ALA A 192 -2.31 -40.90 20.02
CA ALA A 192 -1.07 -40.26 19.59
C ALA A 192 -1.36 -39.17 18.55
N LEU A 193 -1.48 -37.92 19.01
CA LEU A 193 -1.22 -36.79 18.13
C LEU A 193 0.17 -36.99 17.49
N PRO A 194 0.38 -36.61 16.21
CA PRO A 194 1.65 -36.85 15.55
C PRO A 194 2.83 -36.31 16.40
N PRO A 195 4.02 -36.94 16.41
CA PRO A 195 5.11 -36.56 17.32
C PRO A 195 5.45 -35.06 17.35
N PHE A 196 5.33 -34.39 16.19
CA PHE A 196 5.41 -32.93 16.08
C PHE A 196 4.50 -32.23 17.09
N TRP A 197 3.22 -32.60 17.12
CA TRP A 197 2.16 -32.04 17.95
C TRP A 197 2.41 -32.23 19.44
N MET A 198 2.96 -33.38 19.84
CA MET A 198 3.32 -33.61 21.24
C MET A 198 4.48 -32.72 21.69
N SER A 199 5.39 -32.38 20.75
CA SER A 199 6.52 -31.49 21.04
C SER A 199 6.19 -30.00 20.91
N THR A 200 5.17 -29.62 20.12
CA THR A 200 4.87 -28.20 19.82
C THR A 200 4.60 -27.36 21.07
N PRO A 201 3.76 -27.78 22.04
CA PRO A 201 3.59 -27.01 23.27
C PRO A 201 4.91 -26.85 24.04
N SER A 202 5.75 -27.88 24.07
CA SER A 202 7.07 -27.81 24.72
C SER A 202 8.00 -26.82 24.01
N THR A 203 7.95 -26.76 22.68
CA THR A 203 8.70 -25.78 21.87
C THR A 203 8.19 -24.36 22.11
N VAL A 204 6.88 -24.14 22.06
CA VAL A 204 6.25 -22.84 22.35
C VAL A 204 6.64 -22.33 23.74
N ARG A 205 6.62 -23.22 24.76
CA ARG A 205 7.06 -22.88 26.12
C ARG A 205 8.56 -22.55 26.19
N ARG A 206 9.41 -23.28 25.47
CA ARG A 206 10.86 -22.98 25.40
C ARG A 206 11.12 -21.62 24.78
N CYS A 207 10.30 -21.20 23.81
CA CYS A 207 10.34 -19.87 23.22
C CYS A 207 9.75 -18.76 24.11
N GLY A 208 9.28 -19.07 25.33
CA GLY A 208 8.71 -18.08 26.24
C GLY A 208 7.34 -17.54 25.82
N ILE A 209 6.61 -18.25 24.98
CA ILE A 209 5.28 -17.85 24.50
C ILE A 209 4.21 -18.45 25.40
N GLY A 210 3.30 -17.61 25.92
CA GLY A 210 2.28 -18.02 26.89
C GLY A 210 0.92 -18.39 26.30
N ASN A 211 0.61 -17.91 25.08
CA ASN A 211 -0.69 -18.03 24.46
C ASN A 211 -0.61 -18.69 23.07
N CYS A 212 -1.75 -19.14 22.54
CA CYS A 212 -1.78 -19.72 21.21
C CYS A 212 -3.08 -19.45 20.44
N VAL A 213 -2.96 -19.53 19.11
CA VAL A 213 -4.05 -19.60 18.15
C VAL A 213 -3.99 -20.99 17.53
N ILE A 214 -5.09 -21.72 17.55
CA ILE A 214 -5.23 -23.03 16.93
C ILE A 214 -5.99 -22.83 15.63
N GLU A 215 -5.35 -23.08 14.49
CA GLU A 215 -6.01 -22.97 13.19
C GLU A 215 -6.66 -24.29 12.83
N MET A 216 -7.89 -24.23 12.33
CA MET A 216 -8.64 -25.38 11.86
C MET A 216 -9.49 -25.02 10.65
N ASP A 217 -9.66 -25.98 9.76
CA ASP A 217 -10.61 -25.90 8.65
C ASP A 217 -11.96 -26.47 9.11
N VAL A 218 -13.07 -25.92 8.63
CA VAL A 218 -14.44 -26.35 8.96
C VAL A 218 -15.29 -26.63 7.72
N LEU A 219 -14.87 -26.19 6.53
CA LEU A 219 -15.52 -26.47 5.26
C LEU A 219 -15.16 -27.86 4.72
N ARG A 220 -13.95 -28.36 4.94
CA ARG A 220 -13.57 -29.72 4.53
C ARG A 220 -14.01 -30.74 5.57
N HIS A 221 -14.48 -31.91 5.12
CA HIS A 221 -14.74 -33.03 6.01
C HIS A 221 -13.41 -33.54 6.57
N PHE A 222 -13.25 -33.54 7.89
CA PHE A 222 -12.27 -34.42 8.54
C PHE A 222 -12.73 -35.85 8.35
N GLY A 223 -12.28 -36.49 7.27
CA GLY A 223 -12.79 -37.79 6.84
C GLY A 223 -11.81 -38.54 5.98
N GLY A 224 -10.76 -39.09 6.60
CA GLY A 224 -10.18 -40.34 6.10
C GLY A 224 -11.17 -41.50 6.28
N PRO A 225 -10.91 -42.69 5.73
CA PRO A 225 -11.88 -43.80 5.66
C PRO A 225 -12.42 -44.41 6.98
N GLY A 226 -12.17 -43.83 8.17
CA GLY A 226 -12.28 -44.50 9.47
C GLY A 226 -13.50 -44.30 10.36
N PRO A 227 -13.44 -44.81 11.62
CA PRO A 227 -14.56 -44.88 12.56
C PRO A 227 -14.86 -43.56 13.30
N LEU A 228 -13.98 -42.55 13.22
CA LEU A 228 -14.29 -41.16 13.61
C LEU A 228 -15.07 -40.44 12.49
N ARG A 229 -16.03 -41.15 11.88
CA ARG A 229 -17.01 -40.56 10.97
C ARG A 229 -18.03 -39.81 11.82
N GLY A 230 -18.21 -38.53 11.53
CA GLY A 230 -19.33 -37.77 12.05
C GLY A 230 -19.03 -36.30 12.29
N GLU A 231 -20.09 -35.54 12.51
CA GLU A 231 -20.09 -34.08 12.73
C GLU A 231 -19.28 -33.64 13.97
N HIS A 232 -18.84 -34.57 14.83
CA HIS A 232 -18.21 -34.28 16.12
C HIS A 232 -16.69 -34.52 16.18
N ALA A 233 -16.08 -35.15 15.18
CA ALA A 233 -14.63 -35.44 15.17
C ALA A 233 -13.71 -34.20 15.32
N PRO A 234 -14.02 -33.04 14.72
CA PRO A 234 -13.19 -31.84 14.85
C PRO A 234 -13.21 -31.29 16.28
N ALA A 235 -14.36 -31.35 16.96
CA ALA A 235 -14.49 -30.86 18.32
C ALA A 235 -13.70 -31.69 19.33
N VAL A 236 -13.64 -33.02 19.14
CA VAL A 236 -12.83 -33.90 20.00
C VAL A 236 -11.33 -33.64 19.79
N ALA A 237 -10.89 -33.47 18.54
CA ALA A 237 -9.50 -33.13 18.23
C ALA A 237 -9.11 -31.76 18.83
N VAL A 238 -9.99 -30.75 18.69
CA VAL A 238 -9.76 -29.44 19.30
C VAL A 238 -9.77 -29.52 20.81
N GLN A 239 -10.67 -30.29 21.45
CA GLN A 239 -10.65 -30.48 22.90
C GLN A 239 -9.32 -31.09 23.39
N ALA A 240 -8.83 -32.13 22.72
CA ALA A 240 -7.54 -32.74 23.04
C ALA A 240 -6.41 -31.71 22.90
N TRP A 241 -6.45 -30.91 21.83
CA TRP A 241 -5.46 -29.87 21.58
C TRP A 241 -5.55 -28.70 22.57
N LEU A 242 -6.74 -28.26 22.96
CA LEU A 242 -6.96 -27.24 23.99
C LEU A 242 -6.40 -27.69 25.34
N ARG A 243 -6.55 -28.96 25.71
CA ARG A 243 -5.94 -29.52 26.93
C ARG A 243 -4.41 -29.44 26.88
N LEU A 244 -3.81 -29.74 25.72
CA LEU A 244 -2.37 -29.65 25.54
C LEU A 244 -1.87 -28.20 25.48
N ALA A 245 -2.57 -27.33 24.78
CA ALA A 245 -2.28 -25.90 24.74
C ALA A 245 -2.33 -25.27 26.14
N ARG A 246 -3.30 -25.66 26.97
CA ARG A 246 -3.38 -25.22 28.38
C ARG A 246 -2.30 -25.78 29.26
N SER A 247 -1.59 -26.82 28.83
CA SER A 247 -0.38 -27.23 29.53
C SER A 247 0.70 -26.14 29.46
N LEU A 248 0.69 -25.23 28.47
CA LEU A 248 1.66 -24.14 28.32
C LEU A 248 1.79 -23.29 29.59
N SER A 249 0.67 -22.72 30.04
CA SER A 249 0.53 -21.99 31.31
C SER A 249 -0.93 -22.05 31.80
N LYS A 250 -1.14 -21.90 33.12
CA LYS A 250 -2.48 -21.91 33.72
C LYS A 250 -3.36 -20.74 33.25
N ASP A 251 -2.74 -19.63 32.85
CA ASP A 251 -3.39 -18.40 32.41
C ASP A 251 -3.34 -18.24 30.87
N ALA A 252 -3.01 -19.31 30.14
CA ALA A 252 -2.85 -19.28 28.70
C ALA A 252 -4.18 -18.92 28.01
N GLN A 253 -4.15 -17.85 27.23
CA GLN A 253 -5.24 -17.52 26.31
C GLN A 253 -5.11 -18.41 25.07
N VAL A 254 -6.21 -19.10 24.73
CA VAL A 254 -6.26 -19.95 23.54
C VAL A 254 -7.38 -19.51 22.64
N PHE A 255 -7.05 -19.11 21.42
CA PHE A 255 -8.02 -18.82 20.37
C PHE A 255 -8.14 -20.00 19.42
N VAL A 256 -9.33 -20.21 18.87
CA VAL A 256 -9.56 -21.14 17.76
C VAL A 256 -9.88 -20.31 16.52
N GLN A 257 -9.11 -20.51 15.46
CA GLN A 257 -9.28 -19.84 14.18
C GLN A 257 -9.88 -20.79 13.15
N TYR A 258 -11.02 -20.42 12.59
CA TYR A 258 -11.59 -21.09 11.42
C TYR A 258 -10.99 -20.49 10.16
N ASN A 259 -10.06 -21.22 9.54
CA ASN A 259 -9.27 -20.76 8.38
C ASN A 259 -10.09 -20.50 7.12
N ASP A 260 -11.13 -21.31 6.94
CA ASP A 260 -12.11 -21.29 5.84
C ASP A 260 -13.49 -20.86 6.36
N GLY A 261 -13.53 -20.09 7.46
CA GLY A 261 -14.77 -19.75 8.16
C GLY A 261 -15.79 -19.03 7.28
N LEU A 262 -15.34 -18.10 6.43
CA LEU A 262 -16.22 -17.45 5.46
C LEU A 262 -16.67 -18.41 4.35
N ASP A 263 -15.76 -19.18 3.76
CA ASP A 263 -16.09 -20.17 2.73
C ASP A 263 -17.13 -21.19 3.26
N ALA A 264 -16.99 -21.58 4.54
CA ALA A 264 -17.96 -22.42 5.24
C ALA A 264 -19.33 -21.71 5.37
N TRP A 265 -19.34 -20.44 5.76
CA TRP A 265 -20.57 -19.65 5.93
C TRP A 265 -21.42 -19.54 4.65
N GLN A 266 -20.75 -19.49 3.49
CA GLN A 266 -21.39 -19.34 2.18
C GLN A 266 -22.15 -20.60 1.70
N THR A 267 -21.92 -21.76 2.33
CA THR A 267 -22.66 -22.99 2.01
C THR A 267 -23.54 -23.41 3.18
N ASP A 268 -24.72 -23.96 2.92
CA ASP A 268 -25.61 -24.43 4.00
C ASP A 268 -24.95 -25.49 4.89
N ALA A 269 -24.22 -26.42 4.28
CA ALA A 269 -23.53 -27.48 5.01
C ALA A 269 -22.34 -26.96 5.82
N GLY A 270 -21.54 -26.05 5.26
CA GLY A 270 -20.42 -25.42 5.97
C GLY A 270 -20.92 -24.53 7.11
N ARG A 271 -22.00 -23.77 6.90
CA ARG A 271 -22.63 -22.91 7.90
C ARG A 271 -23.10 -23.71 9.11
N ARG A 272 -23.79 -24.84 8.87
CA ARG A 272 -24.20 -25.75 9.96
C ARG A 272 -22.99 -26.24 10.75
N ARG A 273 -21.94 -26.69 10.06
CA ARG A 273 -20.71 -27.18 10.70
C ARG A 273 -20.00 -26.10 11.52
N LEU A 274 -19.89 -24.89 10.99
CA LEU A 274 -19.32 -23.74 11.68
C LEU A 274 -20.07 -23.43 12.99
N LEU A 275 -21.40 -23.39 12.94
CA LEU A 275 -22.23 -23.12 14.11
C LEU A 275 -22.18 -24.26 15.13
N GLN A 276 -22.21 -25.52 14.67
CA GLN A 276 -22.09 -26.69 15.53
C GLN A 276 -20.73 -26.76 16.23
N ALA A 277 -19.63 -26.56 15.50
CA ALA A 277 -18.29 -26.47 16.08
C ALA A 277 -18.21 -25.36 17.13
N THR A 278 -18.80 -24.20 16.83
CA THR A 278 -18.87 -23.07 17.76
C THR A 278 -19.67 -23.40 19.03
N GLY A 279 -20.81 -24.08 18.90
CA GLY A 279 -21.62 -24.52 20.05
C GLY A 279 -20.86 -25.52 20.93
N LEU A 280 -20.14 -26.45 20.32
CA LEU A 280 -19.30 -27.41 21.03
C LEU A 280 -18.16 -26.74 21.79
N LEU A 281 -17.52 -25.72 21.19
CA LEU A 281 -16.47 -24.93 21.86
C LEU A 281 -17.03 -24.06 22.99
N ALA A 282 -18.22 -23.49 22.81
CA ALA A 282 -18.89 -22.68 23.81
C ALA A 282 -19.22 -23.49 25.07
N GLY A 283 -19.64 -24.75 24.91
CA GLY A 283 -19.97 -25.65 26.03
C GLY A 283 -18.77 -26.25 26.79
N LEU A 284 -17.53 -25.88 26.44
CA LEU A 284 -16.33 -26.41 27.13
C LEU A 284 -16.09 -25.75 28.48
N ALA A 285 -15.55 -26.53 29.42
CA ALA A 285 -15.08 -26.05 30.72
C ALA A 285 -13.57 -26.34 30.90
N PRO A 286 -12.69 -25.31 30.91
CA PRO A 286 -12.95 -23.95 30.47
C PRO A 286 -13.17 -23.84 28.95
N ALA A 287 -13.86 -22.79 28.50
CA ALA A 287 -13.99 -22.41 27.10
C ALA A 287 -12.69 -21.76 26.57
N PRO A 288 -12.44 -21.74 25.25
CA PRO A 288 -11.35 -20.94 24.69
C PRO A 288 -11.53 -19.44 24.99
N ALA A 289 -10.47 -18.65 24.81
CA ALA A 289 -10.52 -17.20 25.00
C ALA A 289 -11.35 -16.50 23.91
N GLY A 290 -11.35 -17.05 22.70
CA GLY A 290 -12.17 -16.54 21.61
C GLY A 290 -12.13 -17.38 20.34
N LEU A 291 -12.91 -16.96 19.36
CA LEU A 291 -12.87 -17.42 17.98
C LEU A 291 -12.23 -16.37 17.08
N ILE A 292 -11.57 -16.83 16.03
CA ILE A 292 -11.10 -16.01 14.93
C ILE A 292 -11.75 -16.54 13.66
N ILE A 293 -12.45 -15.68 12.93
CA ILE A 293 -13.01 -16.02 11.62
C ILE A 293 -12.08 -15.47 10.55
N ARG A 294 -11.61 -16.35 9.67
CA ARG A 294 -10.78 -15.95 8.53
C ARG A 294 -11.60 -15.93 7.24
N ASP A 295 -11.45 -14.84 6.52
CA ASP A 295 -11.77 -14.72 5.10
C ASP A 295 -10.44 -14.80 4.33
N ALA A 296 -10.08 -15.99 3.88
CA ALA A 296 -8.80 -16.21 3.22
C ALA A 296 -8.73 -15.61 1.80
N ARG A 297 -9.88 -15.42 1.15
CA ARG A 297 -9.97 -14.99 -0.26
C ARG A 297 -10.24 -13.49 -0.40
N GLY A 298 -10.81 -12.87 0.64
CA GLY A 298 -11.28 -11.49 0.58
C GLY A 298 -12.54 -11.33 -0.26
N GLU A 299 -13.37 -12.38 -0.33
CA GLU A 299 -14.61 -12.47 -1.12
C GLU A 299 -15.86 -12.06 -0.32
N GLY A 300 -15.73 -11.84 0.99
CA GLY A 300 -16.86 -11.58 1.86
C GLY A 300 -17.50 -10.23 1.63
N TRP A 301 -18.82 -10.22 1.51
CA TRP A 301 -19.60 -9.00 1.54
C TRP A 301 -19.76 -8.49 2.98
N PRO A 302 -19.80 -7.17 3.20
CA PRO A 302 -19.99 -6.60 4.53
C PRO A 302 -21.17 -7.22 5.29
N GLU A 303 -22.32 -7.34 4.64
CA GLU A 303 -23.56 -7.86 5.22
C GLU A 303 -23.42 -9.33 5.64
N GLU A 304 -22.61 -10.13 4.92
CA GLU A 304 -22.34 -11.53 5.28
C GLU A 304 -21.59 -11.62 6.61
N PHE A 305 -20.60 -10.74 6.82
CA PHE A 305 -19.91 -10.65 8.11
C PHE A 305 -20.87 -10.24 9.22
N GLY A 306 -21.82 -9.33 8.94
CA GLY A 306 -22.86 -8.91 9.87
C GLY A 306 -23.77 -10.07 10.31
N HIS A 307 -24.30 -10.82 9.35
CA HIS A 307 -25.12 -12.00 9.61
C HIS A 307 -24.37 -13.08 10.39
N MET A 308 -23.14 -13.38 9.95
CA MET A 308 -22.29 -14.36 10.61
C MET A 308 -21.96 -13.97 12.04
N ALA A 309 -21.66 -12.69 12.30
CA ALA A 309 -21.40 -12.16 13.63
C ALA A 309 -22.57 -12.43 14.59
N ARG A 310 -23.79 -12.10 14.18
CA ARG A 310 -25.00 -12.27 15.00
C ARG A 310 -25.28 -13.74 15.28
N ALA A 311 -25.17 -14.60 14.26
CA ALA A 311 -25.39 -16.04 14.41
C ALA A 311 -24.35 -16.69 15.35
N LEU A 312 -23.07 -16.41 15.16
CA LEU A 312 -22.01 -16.92 16.05
C LEU A 312 -22.19 -16.41 17.48
N ARG A 313 -22.56 -15.14 17.66
CA ARG A 313 -22.83 -14.58 18.99
C ARG A 313 -24.00 -15.26 19.69
N ALA A 314 -25.09 -15.52 18.99
CA ALA A 314 -26.23 -16.25 19.54
C ALA A 314 -25.82 -17.65 19.99
N VAL A 315 -25.04 -18.38 19.18
CA VAL A 315 -24.53 -19.72 19.55
C VAL A 315 -23.57 -19.67 20.73
N MET A 316 -22.62 -18.73 20.73
CA MET A 316 -21.69 -18.54 21.85
C MET A 316 -22.45 -18.24 23.15
N ALA A 317 -23.44 -17.34 23.11
CA ALA A 317 -24.23 -16.98 24.28
C ALA A 317 -25.09 -18.16 24.78
N ALA A 318 -25.72 -18.91 23.88
CA ALA A 318 -26.50 -20.10 24.23
C ALA A 318 -25.65 -21.18 24.91
N GLY A 319 -24.37 -21.29 24.54
CA GLY A 319 -23.39 -22.18 25.20
C GLY A 319 -22.77 -21.61 26.48
N GLY A 320 -23.21 -20.45 26.99
CA GLY A 320 -22.65 -19.82 28.20
C GLY A 320 -21.36 -19.04 27.97
N TRP A 321 -20.96 -18.81 26.72
CA TRP A 321 -19.70 -18.17 26.32
C TRP A 321 -19.91 -16.74 25.76
N ALA A 322 -20.85 -16.00 26.34
CA ALA A 322 -21.20 -14.65 25.87
C ALA A 322 -20.03 -13.64 25.94
N ALA A 323 -19.13 -13.81 26.92
CA ALA A 323 -17.96 -12.95 27.11
C ALA A 323 -16.75 -13.36 26.25
N GLY A 324 -16.83 -14.45 25.48
CA GLY A 324 -15.75 -14.89 24.61
C GLY A 324 -15.43 -13.86 23.52
N HIS A 325 -14.17 -13.75 23.11
CA HIS A 325 -13.80 -12.89 22.00
C HIS A 325 -14.25 -13.50 20.66
N LEU A 326 -14.67 -12.65 19.73
CA LEU A 326 -14.92 -13.00 18.33
C LEU A 326 -14.15 -12.00 17.47
N LEU A 327 -13.10 -12.47 16.81
CA LEU A 327 -12.15 -11.65 16.05
C LEU A 327 -12.25 -11.95 14.56
N LEU A 328 -12.08 -10.94 13.72
CA LEU A 328 -12.09 -11.09 12.27
C LEU A 328 -10.66 -10.97 11.72
N ASN A 329 -10.31 -11.87 10.80
CA ASN A 329 -9.18 -11.76 9.89
C ASN A 329 -9.76 -11.67 8.47
N ALA A 330 -9.92 -10.46 7.95
CA ALA A 330 -10.55 -10.22 6.65
C ALA A 330 -9.51 -10.07 5.54
N GLY A 331 -9.57 -10.89 4.49
CA GLY A 331 -8.70 -10.78 3.32
C GLY A 331 -9.03 -9.54 2.47
N LYS A 332 -8.02 -8.90 1.86
CA LYS A 332 -8.20 -7.68 1.06
C LYS A 332 -8.95 -7.92 -0.24
N GLY A 333 -8.74 -9.08 -0.88
CA GLY A 333 -9.43 -9.58 -2.09
C GLY A 333 -9.93 -8.49 -3.03
N TYR A 334 -11.23 -8.21 -2.95
CA TYR A 334 -11.98 -7.31 -3.83
C TYR A 334 -12.19 -5.89 -3.28
N GLY A 335 -11.43 -5.47 -2.27
CA GLY A 335 -11.49 -4.11 -1.71
C GLY A 335 -12.58 -3.88 -0.66
N LEU A 336 -13.29 -4.93 -0.23
CA LEU A 336 -14.40 -4.83 0.75
C LEU A 336 -13.98 -5.12 2.20
N ALA A 337 -12.72 -5.49 2.43
CA ALA A 337 -12.25 -5.98 3.72
C ALA A 337 -12.49 -5.01 4.89
N GLN A 338 -12.26 -3.71 4.68
CA GLN A 338 -12.45 -2.71 5.73
C GLN A 338 -13.94 -2.44 6.02
N ALA A 339 -14.77 -2.40 4.98
CA ALA A 339 -16.21 -2.30 5.15
C ALA A 339 -16.75 -3.53 5.90
N GLY A 340 -16.27 -4.72 5.56
CA GLY A 340 -16.57 -5.96 6.27
C GLY A 340 -16.13 -5.96 7.73
N VAL A 341 -14.95 -5.40 8.04
CA VAL A 341 -14.51 -5.18 9.42
C VAL A 341 -15.51 -4.32 10.20
N PHE A 342 -15.94 -3.19 9.67
CA PHE A 342 -16.88 -2.31 10.38
C PHE A 342 -18.24 -2.96 10.57
N GLU A 343 -18.75 -3.66 9.56
CA GLU A 343 -20.02 -4.37 9.68
C GLU A 343 -19.93 -5.53 10.71
N ALA A 344 -18.83 -6.29 10.70
CA ALA A 344 -18.57 -7.34 11.68
C ALA A 344 -18.53 -6.79 13.12
N LEU A 345 -17.74 -5.72 13.34
CA LEU A 345 -17.60 -5.08 14.65
C LEU A 345 -18.93 -4.49 15.14
N ALA A 346 -19.70 -3.86 14.25
CA ALA A 346 -21.02 -3.33 14.53
C ALA A 346 -22.06 -4.42 14.82
N SER A 347 -21.88 -5.62 14.28
CA SER A 347 -22.85 -6.71 14.40
C SER A 347 -22.50 -7.77 15.45
N GLY A 348 -21.33 -7.70 16.10
CA GLY A 348 -21.03 -8.61 17.20
C GLY A 348 -19.57 -8.93 17.45
N PHE A 349 -18.69 -8.73 16.48
CA PHE A 349 -17.26 -8.95 16.69
C PHE A 349 -16.73 -8.01 17.77
N THR A 350 -15.71 -8.47 18.48
CA THR A 350 -15.04 -7.72 19.56
C THR A 350 -13.67 -7.21 19.16
N GLY A 351 -13.18 -7.53 17.96
CA GLY A 351 -11.84 -7.15 17.58
C GLY A 351 -11.35 -7.79 16.29
N LEU A 352 -10.03 -7.72 16.09
CA LEU A 352 -9.36 -8.06 14.85
C LEU A 352 -8.14 -8.94 15.11
N CYS A 353 -7.91 -9.88 14.20
CA CYS A 353 -6.65 -10.61 14.04
C CYS A 353 -6.06 -10.15 12.71
N ALA A 354 -5.16 -9.16 12.74
CA ALA A 354 -4.80 -8.39 11.56
C ALA A 354 -3.37 -7.84 11.63
N CYS A 355 -2.89 -7.22 10.54
CA CYS A 355 -1.62 -6.51 10.50
C CYS A 355 -1.83 -5.00 10.67
N ALA A 356 -0.76 -4.28 11.03
CA ALA A 356 -0.75 -2.83 11.00
C ALA A 356 -0.91 -2.30 9.57
N SER A 357 -0.33 -3.00 8.59
CA SER A 357 -0.35 -2.67 7.18
C SER A 357 -1.34 -3.56 6.41
N GLU A 358 -1.95 -3.01 5.36
CA GLU A 358 -2.74 -3.78 4.39
C GLU A 358 -1.84 -4.47 3.35
N ASP A 359 -0.62 -3.98 3.20
CA ASP A 359 0.31 -4.42 2.16
C ASP A 359 0.83 -5.81 2.47
N ARG A 360 0.41 -6.78 1.64
CA ARG A 360 0.91 -8.17 1.59
C ARG A 360 1.17 -8.76 2.97
N CYS A 361 0.16 -8.86 3.82
CA CYS A 361 0.26 -9.64 5.05
C CYS A 361 -0.38 -11.03 4.86
N ARG A 362 0.43 -12.09 4.98
CA ARG A 362 0.05 -13.52 4.82
C ARG A 362 -0.45 -13.86 3.40
N ALA A 363 -0.47 -15.15 3.05
CA ALA A 363 -0.73 -15.64 1.69
C ALA A 363 -2.01 -15.03 1.07
N GLY A 364 -1.88 -14.36 -0.09
CA GLY A 364 -2.97 -13.69 -0.80
C GLY A 364 -2.68 -12.22 -1.18
N PRO A 365 -3.71 -11.43 -1.54
CA PRO A 365 -3.59 -10.02 -1.93
C PRO A 365 -3.41 -9.05 -0.74
N GLY A 366 -3.36 -9.55 0.51
CA GLY A 366 -3.30 -8.76 1.75
C GLY A 366 -4.50 -9.01 2.65
N GLN A 367 -4.59 -8.29 3.76
CA GLN A 367 -5.69 -8.36 4.72
C GLN A 367 -6.09 -6.94 5.19
N ALA A 368 -7.23 -6.81 5.85
CA ALA A 368 -7.62 -5.57 6.50
C ALA A 368 -6.56 -5.14 7.53
N SER A 369 -6.23 -3.85 7.51
CA SER A 369 -5.35 -3.21 8.49
C SER A 369 -6.12 -2.83 9.75
N TYR A 370 -5.57 -3.16 10.92
CA TYR A 370 -6.13 -2.64 12.16
C TYR A 370 -5.81 -1.15 12.36
N LEU A 371 -4.73 -0.59 11.78
CA LEU A 371 -4.46 0.85 11.83
C LEU A 371 -5.62 1.63 11.20
N MET A 372 -6.09 1.17 10.05
CA MET A 372 -7.26 1.75 9.38
C MET A 372 -8.51 1.66 10.23
N ALA A 373 -8.78 0.49 10.81
CA ALA A 373 -9.93 0.29 11.67
C ALA A 373 -9.88 1.20 12.91
N LEU A 374 -8.74 1.25 13.61
CA LEU A 374 -8.56 2.09 14.80
C LEU A 374 -8.67 3.58 14.45
N THR A 375 -8.06 4.04 13.36
CA THR A 375 -8.15 5.44 12.92
C THR A 375 -9.60 5.85 12.66
N ASN A 376 -10.36 5.00 11.97
CA ASN A 376 -11.77 5.27 11.70
C ASN A 376 -12.65 5.15 12.95
N LEU A 377 -12.32 4.29 13.92
CA LEU A 377 -13.00 4.28 15.23
C LEU A 377 -12.76 5.59 15.99
N VAL A 378 -11.54 6.15 15.98
CA VAL A 378 -11.27 7.48 16.55
C VAL A 378 -12.06 8.55 15.80
N ARG A 379 -12.06 8.52 14.47
CA ARG A 379 -12.87 9.43 13.64
C ARG A 379 -14.35 9.36 13.99
N LEU A 380 -14.88 8.19 14.34
CA LEU A 380 -16.26 8.00 14.75
C LEU A 380 -16.56 8.54 16.16
N GLY A 381 -15.54 8.88 16.94
CA GLY A 381 -15.62 9.38 18.31
C GLY A 381 -15.46 8.29 19.39
N ASN A 382 -14.73 7.21 19.12
CA ASN A 382 -14.46 6.18 20.13
C ASN A 382 -13.36 6.62 21.11
N PRO A 383 -13.69 6.89 22.40
CA PRO A 383 -12.73 7.43 23.37
C PRO A 383 -11.74 6.38 23.86
N HIS A 384 -12.09 5.09 23.81
CA HIS A 384 -11.22 4.01 24.26
C HIS A 384 -10.05 3.82 23.30
N VAL A 385 -10.33 3.85 22.00
CA VAL A 385 -9.27 3.75 21.00
C VAL A 385 -8.36 4.98 21.07
N ALA A 386 -8.94 6.18 21.16
CA ALA A 386 -8.19 7.42 21.25
C ALA A 386 -7.28 7.49 22.49
N GLY A 387 -7.69 6.92 23.62
CA GLY A 387 -6.90 6.91 24.84
C GLY A 387 -5.90 5.76 24.98
N LEU A 388 -6.11 4.64 24.27
CA LEU A 388 -5.30 3.43 24.44
C LEU A 388 -4.18 3.29 23.40
N PHE A 389 -4.41 3.70 22.15
CA PHE A 389 -3.50 3.43 21.05
C PHE A 389 -2.72 4.67 20.60
N ASP A 390 -1.41 4.52 20.44
CA ASP A 390 -0.53 5.53 19.83
C ASP A 390 -0.59 5.38 18.31
N LEU A 391 -1.56 6.07 17.69
CA LEU A 391 -1.78 6.01 16.24
C LEU A 391 -0.58 6.50 15.40
N PRO A 392 0.17 7.54 15.79
CA PRO A 392 1.42 7.89 15.11
C PRO A 392 2.42 6.75 15.06
N ARG A 393 2.68 6.09 16.20
CA ARG A 393 3.58 4.95 16.27
C ARG A 393 3.08 3.75 15.45
N LEU A 394 1.78 3.49 15.46
CA LEU A 394 1.17 2.44 14.64
C LEU A 394 1.23 2.76 13.13
N CYS A 395 1.19 4.04 12.76
CA CYS A 395 1.43 4.50 11.40
C CYS A 395 2.87 4.20 10.96
N ASP A 396 3.86 4.50 11.79
CA ASP A 396 5.26 4.15 11.51
C ASP A 396 5.49 2.64 11.45
N LEU A 397 4.80 1.87 12.31
CA LEU A 397 4.79 0.42 12.23
C LEU A 397 4.26 -0.07 10.87
N ALA A 398 3.14 0.49 10.38
CA ALA A 398 2.57 0.10 9.10
C ALA A 398 3.52 0.39 7.93
N VAL A 399 4.17 1.56 7.92
CA VAL A 399 5.21 1.91 6.93
C VAL A 399 6.39 0.93 7.00
N ALA A 400 6.85 0.62 8.21
CA ALA A 400 7.94 -0.32 8.41
C ALA A 400 7.56 -1.71 7.89
N VAL A 401 6.41 -2.25 8.29
CA VAL A 401 5.91 -3.57 7.84
C VAL A 401 5.75 -3.62 6.32
N ALA A 402 5.20 -2.57 5.71
CA ALA A 402 5.09 -2.48 4.26
C ALA A 402 6.46 -2.54 3.58
N ALA A 403 7.45 -1.79 4.07
CA ALA A 403 8.81 -1.81 3.53
C ALA A 403 9.48 -3.21 3.66
N LEU A 404 9.15 -3.96 4.72
CA LEU A 404 9.66 -5.33 4.93
C LEU A 404 9.12 -6.36 3.94
N SER A 405 8.00 -6.08 3.27
CA SER A 405 7.45 -6.94 2.21
C SER A 405 8.34 -6.98 0.95
N GLY A 406 9.34 -6.08 0.87
CA GLY A 406 10.26 -5.95 -0.26
C GLY A 406 9.67 -5.17 -1.44
N THR A 407 8.49 -4.58 -1.27
CA THR A 407 7.90 -3.62 -2.19
C THR A 407 7.58 -2.36 -1.40
N PRO A 408 7.96 -1.16 -1.87
CA PRO A 408 7.51 0.08 -1.25
C PRO A 408 5.99 0.12 -1.15
N CYS A 409 5.48 0.69 -0.06
CA CYS A 409 4.06 0.97 0.08
C CYS A 409 3.54 1.76 -1.14
N SER A 410 2.31 1.45 -1.58
CA SER A 410 1.68 2.22 -2.66
C SER A 410 1.65 3.71 -2.28
N PRO A 411 2.01 4.64 -3.19
CA PRO A 411 1.98 6.06 -2.89
C PRO A 411 0.64 6.54 -2.33
N ASN A 412 -0.45 5.96 -2.85
CA ASN A 412 -1.82 6.31 -2.51
C ASN A 412 -2.42 5.41 -1.41
N GLN A 413 -1.61 4.56 -0.77
CA GLN A 413 -2.10 3.73 0.33
C GLN A 413 -2.64 4.64 1.42
N GLU A 414 -3.88 4.39 1.82
CA GLU A 414 -4.58 5.26 2.76
C GLU A 414 -3.85 5.31 4.11
N LEU A 415 -3.88 6.48 4.75
CA LEU A 415 -3.26 6.82 6.04
C LEU A 415 -1.72 6.87 6.10
N TYR A 416 -1.01 5.94 5.46
CA TYR A 416 0.43 5.79 5.64
C TYR A 416 1.24 5.75 4.34
N GLY A 417 0.57 5.80 3.18
CA GLY A 417 1.24 6.04 1.90
C GLY A 417 1.86 7.45 1.86
N PRO A 418 2.98 7.63 1.14
CA PRO A 418 3.67 8.91 1.08
C PRO A 418 2.83 10.04 0.49
N ARG A 419 1.74 9.75 -0.22
CA ARG A 419 0.79 10.72 -0.80
C ARG A 419 -0.60 10.66 -0.17
N ALA A 420 -0.75 9.97 0.96
CA ALA A 420 -2.05 9.74 1.59
C ALA A 420 -2.71 11.04 2.07
N HIS A 421 -1.91 12.07 2.34
CA HIS A 421 -2.33 13.34 2.94
C HIS A 421 -2.04 14.55 2.04
N ASP A 422 -1.82 14.30 0.75
CA ASP A 422 -1.59 15.34 -0.26
C ASP A 422 -2.89 16.12 -0.50
N LEU A 423 -2.81 17.45 -0.39
CA LEU A 423 -3.91 18.34 -0.75
C LEU A 423 -3.72 18.87 -2.17
N PHE A 424 -4.72 18.65 -3.04
CA PHE A 424 -4.71 19.12 -4.43
C PHE A 424 -5.28 20.53 -4.61
N PHE A 425 -6.05 20.98 -3.63
CA PHE A 425 -6.71 22.27 -3.64
C PHE A 425 -6.31 23.04 -2.39
N ASP A 426 -6.39 24.37 -2.46
CA ASP A 426 -6.11 25.24 -1.34
C ASP A 426 -6.88 24.76 -0.09
N PRO A 427 -6.22 24.47 1.04
CA PRO A 427 -6.88 24.00 2.25
C PRO A 427 -8.06 24.89 2.67
N ALA A 428 -7.97 26.20 2.47
CA ALA A 428 -9.04 27.15 2.80
C ALA A 428 -10.27 27.00 1.88
N ALA A 429 -10.07 26.52 0.65
CA ALA A 429 -11.14 26.24 -0.31
C ALA A 429 -11.62 24.78 -0.26
N ALA A 430 -10.75 23.84 0.10
CA ALA A 430 -10.98 22.40 0.04
C ALA A 430 -11.55 21.82 1.34
N MET A 431 -11.14 22.37 2.48
CA MET A 431 -11.55 21.90 3.80
C MET A 431 -12.63 22.84 4.31
N GLY A 432 -13.89 22.45 4.15
CA GLY A 432 -14.97 23.10 4.89
C GLY A 432 -14.64 23.12 6.38
N LEU A 433 -15.09 24.17 7.09
CA LEU A 433 -14.96 24.28 8.54
C LEU A 433 -15.43 22.97 9.20
N GLY A 434 -14.53 22.24 9.86
CA GLY A 434 -14.85 21.01 10.61
C GLY A 434 -14.37 19.68 10.02
N ALA A 435 -13.54 19.67 8.98
CA ALA A 435 -12.94 18.43 8.47
C ALA A 435 -12.00 17.76 9.49
N PHE A 436 -12.12 16.44 9.65
CA PHE A 436 -11.32 15.65 10.59
C PHE A 436 -9.84 15.65 10.23
N ASP A 437 -8.97 16.00 11.20
CA ASP A 437 -7.52 16.05 11.00
C ASP A 437 -6.87 14.66 11.15
N ALA A 438 -7.11 13.79 10.18
CA ALA A 438 -6.45 12.49 10.12
C ALA A 438 -4.90 12.57 10.09
N PRO A 439 -4.27 13.50 9.34
CA PRO A 439 -2.82 13.67 9.35
C PRO A 439 -2.27 13.99 10.74
N GLY A 440 -2.85 14.98 11.43
CA GLY A 440 -2.43 15.35 12.78
C GLY A 440 -2.60 14.21 13.77
N LEU A 441 -3.71 13.45 13.68
CA LEU A 441 -3.93 12.26 14.49
C LEU A 441 -2.86 11.18 14.29
N LEU A 442 -2.33 11.06 13.07
CA LEU A 442 -1.32 10.08 12.69
C LEU A 442 0.11 10.62 12.84
N GLY A 443 0.30 11.83 13.37
CA GLY A 443 1.61 12.46 13.46
C GLY A 443 2.25 12.72 12.09
N ARG A 444 1.43 12.92 11.06
CA ARG A 444 1.86 13.20 9.69
C ARG A 444 1.62 14.66 9.34
N ALA A 445 2.53 15.23 8.56
CA ALA A 445 2.31 16.51 7.92
C ALA A 445 1.36 16.35 6.73
N ARG A 446 0.58 17.39 6.44
CA ARG A 446 -0.09 17.55 5.15
C ARG A 446 0.92 18.16 4.20
N SER A 447 0.98 17.63 2.98
CA SER A 447 1.76 18.25 1.93
C SER A 447 0.81 18.87 0.91
N THR A 448 1.13 20.09 0.47
CA THR A 448 0.36 20.74 -0.59
C THR A 448 0.91 20.32 -1.93
N ARG A 449 0.07 19.72 -2.77
CA ARG A 449 0.51 19.20 -4.06
C ARG A 449 0.58 20.30 -5.10
N ILE A 450 1.72 20.37 -5.77
CA ILE A 450 1.93 21.26 -6.92
C ILE A 450 1.38 20.57 -8.18
N SER A 451 0.45 21.25 -8.84
CA SER A 451 -0.31 20.81 -10.00
C SER A 451 -0.81 22.02 -10.81
N THR A 452 -1.55 21.78 -11.89
CA THR A 452 -2.21 22.83 -12.68
C THR A 452 -3.23 23.67 -11.92
N PHE A 453 -3.69 23.20 -10.75
CA PHE A 453 -4.66 23.91 -9.92
C PHE A 453 -4.00 24.67 -8.76
N THR A 454 -2.67 24.65 -8.68
CA THR A 454 -1.92 25.27 -7.59
C THR A 454 -2.06 26.78 -7.63
N THR A 455 -2.54 27.35 -6.52
CA THR A 455 -2.63 28.80 -6.31
C THR A 455 -1.28 29.35 -5.83
N PRO A 456 -1.05 30.67 -5.90
CA PRO A 456 0.13 31.30 -5.31
C PRO A 456 0.30 30.97 -3.82
N GLY A 457 -0.81 30.88 -3.08
CA GLY A 457 -0.81 30.47 -1.68
C GLY A 457 -0.27 29.05 -1.47
N MET A 458 -0.62 28.13 -2.37
CA MET A 458 -0.11 26.75 -2.36
C MET A 458 1.37 26.66 -2.72
N PHE A 459 1.86 27.46 -3.67
CA PHE A 459 3.30 27.55 -3.97
C PHE A 459 4.09 28.09 -2.77
N ARG A 460 3.59 29.16 -2.13
CA ARG A 460 4.17 29.68 -0.89
C ARG A 460 4.21 28.63 0.21
N ALA A 461 3.12 27.87 0.40
CA ALA A 461 3.08 26.80 1.39
C ALA A 461 4.10 25.70 1.10
N GLY A 462 4.27 25.31 -0.16
CA GLY A 462 5.31 24.34 -0.58
C GLY A 462 6.73 24.87 -0.36
N LEU A 463 6.98 26.16 -0.67
CA LEU A 463 8.26 26.81 -0.41
C LEU A 463 8.56 26.87 1.09
N ASP A 464 7.57 27.22 1.92
CA ASP A 464 7.68 27.23 3.38
C ASP A 464 7.95 25.82 3.94
N GLU A 465 7.30 24.79 3.39
CA GLU A 465 7.47 23.39 3.81
C GLU A 465 8.88 22.88 3.50
N VAL A 466 9.40 23.18 2.31
CA VAL A 466 10.69 22.65 1.83
C VAL A 466 11.87 23.49 2.33
N PHE A 467 11.77 24.81 2.24
CA PHE A 467 12.89 25.75 2.47
C PHE A 467 12.75 26.58 3.74
N GLY A 468 11.67 26.40 4.49
CA GLY A 468 11.36 27.16 5.70
C GLY A 468 10.61 28.46 5.40
N ARG A 469 9.96 29.01 6.43
CA ARG A 469 9.14 30.22 6.31
C ARG A 469 9.97 31.45 5.98
N ARG A 470 9.62 32.15 4.91
CA ARG A 470 10.27 33.39 4.45
C ARG A 470 9.27 34.35 3.83
N ASP A 471 9.71 35.59 3.61
CA ASP A 471 8.95 36.61 2.88
C ASP A 471 9.10 36.44 1.37
N TRP A 472 8.59 35.32 0.84
CA TRP A 472 8.65 35.02 -0.59
C TRP A 472 7.99 36.12 -1.43
N ASN A 473 8.71 36.62 -2.44
CA ASN A 473 8.22 37.66 -3.34
C ASN A 473 6.93 37.20 -4.04
N PRO A 474 5.77 37.86 -3.83
CA PRO A 474 4.50 37.43 -4.39
C PRO A 474 4.47 37.47 -5.92
N VAL A 475 5.27 38.32 -6.56
CA VAL A 475 5.38 38.39 -8.03
C VAL A 475 6.06 37.15 -8.57
N VAL A 476 7.15 36.70 -7.93
CA VAL A 476 7.85 35.45 -8.31
C VAL A 476 6.95 34.25 -8.09
N VAL A 477 6.25 34.19 -6.96
CA VAL A 477 5.31 33.08 -6.65
C VAL A 477 4.16 33.00 -7.66
N GLU A 478 3.64 34.13 -8.16
CA GLU A 478 2.67 34.13 -9.27
C GLU A 478 3.32 33.68 -10.59
N ALA A 479 4.55 34.12 -10.87
CA ALA A 479 5.29 33.72 -12.07
C ALA A 479 5.58 32.20 -12.10
N MET A 480 5.84 31.56 -10.95
CA MET A 480 5.97 30.09 -10.86
C MET A 480 4.74 29.35 -11.40
N ARG A 481 3.54 29.92 -11.24
CA ARG A 481 2.31 29.36 -11.80
C ARG A 481 2.29 29.44 -13.33
N VAL A 482 2.79 30.53 -13.88
CA VAL A 482 2.88 30.75 -15.32
C VAL A 482 3.90 29.78 -15.93
N GLU A 483 5.09 29.70 -15.35
CA GLU A 483 6.16 28.78 -15.78
C GLU A 483 5.69 27.32 -15.77
N LEU A 484 5.02 26.88 -14.69
CA LEU A 484 4.45 25.53 -14.63
C LEU A 484 3.45 25.28 -15.75
N HIS A 485 2.63 26.27 -16.11
CA HIS A 485 1.66 26.13 -17.19
C HIS A 485 2.32 26.08 -18.56
N GLU A 486 3.33 26.92 -18.79
CA GLU A 486 4.12 26.93 -20.03
C GLU A 486 4.85 25.61 -20.23
N ASP A 487 5.48 25.06 -19.18
CA ASP A 487 6.10 23.74 -19.20
C ASP A 487 5.11 22.67 -19.70
N LEU A 488 3.87 22.68 -19.19
CA LEU A 488 2.84 21.73 -19.57
C LEU A 488 2.32 21.93 -21.00
N VAL A 489 2.14 23.18 -21.44
CA VAL A 489 1.77 23.51 -22.83
C VAL A 489 2.83 23.00 -23.80
N ASN A 490 4.09 23.07 -23.41
CA ASN A 490 5.23 22.56 -24.17
C ASN A 490 5.46 21.05 -23.99
N GLY A 491 4.58 20.35 -23.28
CA GLY A 491 4.64 18.89 -23.09
C GLY A 491 5.68 18.42 -22.08
N LYS A 492 6.33 19.33 -21.34
CA LYS A 492 7.26 18.99 -20.25
C LYS A 492 6.49 18.42 -19.07
N LYS A 493 6.92 17.25 -18.58
CA LYS A 493 6.30 16.55 -17.45
C LYS A 493 7.24 16.56 -16.24
N LEU A 494 7.52 17.76 -15.73
CA LEU A 494 8.41 17.95 -14.60
C LEU A 494 7.68 17.70 -13.26
N THR A 495 8.45 17.30 -12.27
CA THR A 495 8.06 17.04 -10.88
C THR A 495 8.49 18.23 -10.05
N TYR A 496 7.52 19.02 -9.62
CA TYR A 496 7.75 20.21 -8.77
C TYR A 496 7.60 19.93 -7.26
N GLN A 497 7.26 18.69 -6.89
CA GLN A 497 7.06 18.30 -5.48
C GLN A 497 8.38 17.94 -4.77
N THR A 498 9.51 17.97 -5.46
CA THR A 498 10.81 17.69 -4.84
C THR A 498 11.56 19.00 -4.54
N PRO A 499 12.51 18.99 -3.59
CA PRO A 499 13.31 20.17 -3.32
C PRO A 499 14.00 20.73 -4.55
N SER A 500 14.59 19.88 -5.41
CA SER A 500 15.24 20.39 -6.63
C SER A 500 14.24 20.89 -7.67
N GLY A 501 13.08 20.23 -7.80
CA GLY A 501 12.03 20.67 -8.73
C GLY A 501 11.38 22.00 -8.32
N LEU A 502 11.22 22.23 -7.02
CA LEU A 502 10.68 23.49 -6.49
C LEU A 502 11.71 24.63 -6.54
N PHE A 503 12.98 24.31 -6.29
CA PHE A 503 14.09 25.24 -6.49
C PHE A 503 14.15 25.71 -7.94
N ASP A 504 14.18 24.76 -8.88
CA ASP A 504 14.24 25.02 -10.33
C ASP A 504 13.10 25.94 -10.80
N LEU A 505 11.87 25.63 -10.36
CA LEU A 505 10.71 26.45 -10.72
C LEU A 505 10.78 27.87 -10.13
N TYR A 506 11.32 28.03 -8.92
CA TYR A 506 11.47 29.34 -8.29
C TYR A 506 12.50 30.20 -9.02
N ASP A 507 13.64 29.62 -9.37
CA ASP A 507 14.71 30.28 -10.13
C ASP A 507 14.21 30.71 -11.52
N ARG A 508 13.61 29.80 -12.28
CA ARG A 508 13.04 30.11 -13.62
C ARG A 508 11.94 31.15 -13.59
N ALA A 509 11.16 31.22 -12.51
CA ALA A 509 10.17 32.27 -12.29
C ALA A 509 10.79 33.66 -12.00
N GLY A 510 12.11 33.79 -12.00
CA GLY A 510 12.86 35.01 -11.73
C GLY A 510 13.16 35.23 -10.25
N GLY A 511 13.11 34.17 -9.44
CA GLY A 511 13.43 34.22 -8.03
C GLY A 511 14.93 34.18 -7.78
N THR A 512 15.50 35.30 -7.34
CA THR A 512 16.93 35.40 -6.98
C THR A 512 17.15 35.37 -5.47
N ASP A 513 16.11 35.66 -4.69
CA ASP A 513 16.20 35.74 -3.23
C ASP A 513 16.37 34.33 -2.65
N PHE A 514 17.33 34.16 -1.74
CA PHE A 514 17.58 32.93 -0.98
C PHE A 514 18.07 31.70 -1.76
N LEU A 515 18.49 31.86 -3.03
CA LEU A 515 18.95 30.73 -3.85
C LEU A 515 20.08 29.92 -3.20
N GLU A 516 21.08 30.58 -2.59
CA GLU A 516 22.17 29.89 -1.87
C GLU A 516 21.66 29.00 -0.73
N ASP A 517 20.77 29.54 0.11
CA ASP A 517 20.17 28.78 1.21
C ASP A 517 19.32 27.61 0.70
N MET A 518 18.57 27.83 -0.38
CA MET A 518 17.75 26.79 -0.99
C MET A 518 18.63 25.68 -1.58
N ALA A 519 19.73 26.03 -2.26
CA ALA A 519 20.70 25.09 -2.79
C ALA A 519 21.32 24.23 -1.67
N ALA A 520 21.60 24.82 -0.50
CA ALA A 520 22.06 24.09 0.68
C ALA A 520 21.01 23.09 1.20
N VAL A 521 19.73 23.46 1.20
CA VAL A 521 18.62 22.55 1.55
C VAL A 521 18.50 21.41 0.56
N VAL A 522 18.54 21.69 -0.75
CA VAL A 522 18.50 20.63 -1.79
C VAL A 522 19.69 19.69 -1.64
N ALA A 523 20.88 20.23 -1.41
CA ALA A 523 22.11 19.48 -1.17
C ALA A 523 21.98 18.50 0.01
N ALA A 524 21.37 18.93 1.11
CA ALA A 524 21.12 18.10 2.28
C ALA A 524 20.05 17.04 2.03
N ALA A 525 18.91 17.43 1.44
CA ALA A 525 17.79 16.54 1.16
C ALA A 525 18.15 15.40 0.17
N THR A 526 19.09 15.67 -0.73
CA THR A 526 19.48 14.76 -1.82
C THR A 526 20.84 14.10 -1.61
N ALA A 527 21.36 14.13 -0.37
CA ALA A 527 22.67 13.57 -0.02
C ALA A 527 22.83 12.09 -0.41
N GLN A 528 21.74 11.30 -0.40
CA GLN A 528 21.78 9.91 -0.88
C GLN A 528 21.92 9.80 -2.40
N LEU A 529 21.28 10.69 -3.16
CA LEU A 529 21.39 10.72 -4.62
C LEU A 529 22.81 11.09 -5.07
N ARG A 530 23.51 11.92 -4.31
CA ARG A 530 24.93 12.22 -4.56
C ARG A 530 25.83 10.98 -4.48
N ARG A 531 25.42 9.93 -3.78
CA ARG A 531 26.13 8.64 -3.72
C ARG A 531 25.77 7.69 -4.88
N HIS A 532 24.82 8.07 -5.73
CA HIS A 532 24.37 7.28 -6.87
C HIS A 532 25.48 7.07 -7.91
N ARG A 533 25.44 5.94 -8.64
CA ARG A 533 26.48 5.57 -9.62
C ARG A 533 26.64 6.62 -10.73
N LEU A 534 25.54 7.24 -11.15
CA LEU A 534 25.54 8.26 -12.20
C LEU A 534 26.14 9.59 -11.69
N MET A 535 25.86 10.00 -10.46
CA MET A 535 26.50 11.17 -9.85
C MET A 535 28.01 10.98 -9.67
N LYS A 536 28.45 9.77 -9.30
CA LYS A 536 29.89 9.46 -9.23
C LYS A 536 30.56 9.51 -10.60
N ALA A 537 29.86 9.09 -11.66
CA ALA A 537 30.36 9.21 -13.02
C ALA A 537 30.44 10.68 -13.47
N LEU A 538 29.41 11.47 -13.14
CA LEU A 538 29.38 12.91 -13.39
C LEU A 538 30.56 13.62 -12.70
N ARG A 539 30.80 13.30 -11.43
CA ARG A 539 31.94 13.83 -10.66
C ARG A 539 33.27 13.53 -11.32
N ARG A 540 33.49 12.28 -11.73
CA ARG A 540 34.74 11.89 -12.42
C ARG A 540 34.93 12.68 -13.71
N LYS A 541 33.87 12.83 -14.51
CA LYS A 541 33.94 13.61 -15.74
C LYS A 541 34.23 15.09 -15.47
N PHE A 542 33.63 15.67 -14.43
CA PHE A 542 33.92 17.04 -14.01
C PHE A 542 35.40 17.21 -13.56
N ASP A 543 35.90 16.28 -12.74
CA ASP A 543 37.31 16.28 -12.31
C ASP A 543 38.29 16.11 -13.49
N GLU A 544 37.89 15.43 -14.57
CA GLU A 544 38.68 15.31 -15.80
C GLU A 544 38.75 16.65 -16.56
N CYS A 545 37.65 17.42 -16.59
CA CYS A 545 37.60 18.74 -17.21
C CYS A 545 38.55 19.72 -16.51
N GLY A 546 38.54 19.73 -15.17
CA GLY A 546 39.43 20.57 -14.36
C GLY A 546 40.92 20.22 -14.48
N ARG A 547 41.26 19.02 -14.97
CA ARG A 547 42.66 18.62 -15.26
C ARG A 547 43.11 19.03 -16.65
N ALA A 548 42.18 19.21 -17.59
CA ALA A 548 42.46 19.53 -18.98
C ALA A 548 42.60 21.04 -19.23
N GLY A 549 41.93 21.88 -18.44
CA GLY A 549 42.07 23.34 -18.47
C GLY A 549 43.17 23.83 -17.51
N ASP A 550 44.00 24.75 -17.99
CA ASP A 550 45.05 25.54 -17.29
C ASP A 550 45.52 24.97 -15.95
N GLY A 551 46.63 24.24 -16.02
CA GLY A 551 47.16 23.39 -14.96
C GLY A 551 47.06 23.95 -13.53
N ALA A 552 46.55 23.07 -12.65
CA ALA A 552 46.68 23.04 -11.19
C ALA A 552 45.43 23.25 -10.33
N ALA A 553 44.20 23.33 -10.88
CA ALA A 553 43.01 23.28 -10.03
C ALA A 553 42.51 21.85 -9.80
N ARG A 554 43.03 21.17 -8.76
CA ARG A 554 42.21 20.20 -8.02
C ARG A 554 41.21 21.04 -7.21
N GLY A 555 40.09 21.41 -7.82
CA GLY A 555 39.08 22.26 -7.21
C GLY A 555 37.68 21.83 -7.58
N ASP A 556 36.71 22.27 -6.78
CA ASP A 556 35.28 22.13 -7.07
C ASP A 556 34.80 23.22 -8.07
N VAL A 557 35.70 23.78 -8.89
CA VAL A 557 35.46 24.92 -9.81
C VAL A 557 36.18 24.66 -11.14
N VAL A 558 35.52 24.91 -12.27
CA VAL A 558 36.12 24.89 -13.62
C VAL A 558 35.69 26.10 -14.44
N SER A 559 36.49 26.53 -15.42
CA SER A 559 36.08 27.61 -16.32
C SER A 559 34.94 27.18 -17.25
N LYS A 560 34.09 28.12 -17.66
CA LYS A 560 33.00 27.87 -18.63
C LYS A 560 33.48 27.19 -19.91
N ARG A 561 34.70 27.54 -20.39
CA ARG A 561 35.31 26.91 -21.57
C ARG A 561 35.71 25.46 -21.31
N ALA A 562 36.37 25.18 -20.19
CA ALA A 562 36.74 23.81 -19.83
C ALA A 562 35.51 22.91 -19.61
N PHE A 563 34.44 23.47 -19.02
CA PHE A 563 33.16 22.79 -18.90
C PHE A 563 32.55 22.47 -20.27
N PHE A 564 32.49 23.46 -21.18
CA PHE A 564 32.02 23.24 -22.55
C PHE A 564 32.84 22.16 -23.25
N GLU A 565 34.17 22.23 -23.20
CA GLU A 565 35.04 21.27 -23.87
C GLU A 565 34.89 19.85 -23.34
N GLY A 566 34.62 19.68 -22.04
CA GLY A 566 34.42 18.37 -21.46
C GLY A 566 33.02 17.80 -21.62
N PHE A 567 31.98 18.64 -21.54
CA PHE A 567 30.59 18.20 -21.49
C PHE A 567 29.80 18.40 -22.79
N LEU A 568 30.11 19.45 -23.54
CA LEU A 568 29.36 19.89 -24.72
C LEU A 568 30.14 19.75 -26.03
N ALA A 569 31.47 19.59 -26.00
CA ALA A 569 32.28 19.45 -27.22
C ALA A 569 31.82 18.27 -28.07
N GLY A 570 31.69 18.53 -29.38
CA GLY A 570 31.18 17.57 -30.35
C GLY A 570 29.67 17.65 -30.58
N ARG A 571 28.95 18.54 -29.87
CA ARG A 571 27.57 18.88 -30.17
C ARG A 571 27.49 20.27 -30.80
N PRO A 572 26.69 20.48 -31.86
CA PRO A 572 26.27 21.82 -32.24
C PRO A 572 25.37 22.39 -31.13
N PRO A 573 25.47 23.69 -30.79
CA PRO A 573 26.25 24.75 -31.45
C PRO A 573 27.65 25.00 -30.82
N PRO A 574 28.55 25.80 -31.47
CA PRO A 574 29.90 26.07 -30.96
C PRO A 574 29.89 26.90 -29.66
N PHE A 575 31.03 26.93 -28.94
CA PHE A 575 31.15 27.63 -27.66
C PHE A 575 30.64 29.08 -27.71
N GLU A 576 30.97 29.80 -28.78
CA GLU A 576 30.63 31.21 -28.97
C GLU A 576 29.16 31.46 -29.30
N ALA A 577 28.36 30.40 -29.48
CA ALA A 577 26.95 30.54 -29.80
C ALA A 577 26.16 31.15 -28.62
N PRO A 578 25.21 32.07 -28.88
CA PRO A 578 24.44 32.74 -27.84
C PRO A 578 23.73 31.78 -26.87
N GLU A 579 23.12 30.71 -27.39
CA GLU A 579 22.42 29.68 -26.64
C GLU A 579 23.37 28.88 -25.72
N VAL A 580 24.60 28.61 -26.16
CA VAL A 580 25.62 27.94 -25.34
C VAL A 580 26.11 28.85 -24.24
N GLN A 581 26.38 30.12 -24.55
CA GLN A 581 26.77 31.10 -23.53
C GLN A 581 25.66 31.34 -22.51
N ALA A 582 24.39 31.33 -22.95
CA ALA A 582 23.24 31.42 -22.06
C ALA A 582 23.12 30.16 -21.18
N ALA A 583 23.29 28.95 -21.73
CA ALA A 583 23.28 27.71 -20.94
C ALA A 583 24.41 27.67 -19.90
N LEU A 584 25.60 28.16 -20.26
CA LEU A 584 26.73 28.28 -19.34
C LEU A 584 26.53 29.37 -18.28
N ALA A 585 25.70 30.38 -18.56
CA ALA A 585 25.30 31.38 -17.57
C ALA A 585 24.25 30.80 -16.60
N LEU A 586 23.31 29.97 -17.08
CA LEU A 586 22.33 29.27 -16.24
C LEU A 586 22.95 28.19 -15.33
N MET A 587 24.19 27.79 -15.62
CA MET A 587 24.97 26.87 -14.81
C MET A 587 25.77 27.55 -13.70
N ASP A 588 25.93 28.87 -13.77
CA ASP A 588 26.75 29.74 -12.91
C ASP A 588 25.80 30.59 -12.05
N PHE A 589 25.20 29.95 -11.04
CA PHE A 589 24.15 30.52 -10.19
C PHE A 589 24.63 31.68 -9.33
N ASP A 590 25.92 31.68 -8.96
CA ASP A 590 26.52 32.74 -8.14
C ASP A 590 27.14 33.87 -8.98
N GLU A 591 27.01 33.79 -10.31
CA GLU A 591 27.59 34.72 -11.28
C GLU A 591 29.11 34.91 -11.12
N SER A 592 29.82 33.91 -10.59
CA SER A 592 31.28 33.92 -10.40
C SER A 592 32.06 33.94 -11.72
N GLY A 593 31.39 33.65 -12.84
CA GLY A 593 32.00 33.52 -14.16
C GLY A 593 32.63 32.16 -14.41
N SER A 594 32.52 31.24 -13.45
CA SER A 594 33.01 29.86 -13.51
C SER A 594 31.84 28.88 -13.37
N VAL A 595 32.12 27.57 -13.35
CA VAL A 595 31.11 26.53 -13.10
C VAL A 595 31.60 25.66 -11.95
N ASP A 596 30.80 25.60 -10.89
CA ASP A 596 31.10 24.89 -9.68
C ASP A 596 30.49 23.49 -9.66
N TRP A 597 31.16 22.58 -8.95
CA TRP A 597 30.66 21.23 -8.75
C TRP A 597 29.30 21.23 -8.04
N ALA A 598 29.05 22.19 -7.14
CA ALA A 598 27.77 22.30 -6.44
C ALA A 598 26.60 22.48 -7.42
N GLU A 599 26.80 23.29 -8.46
CA GLU A 599 25.81 23.66 -9.47
C GLU A 599 25.56 22.49 -10.44
N VAL A 600 26.66 21.87 -10.90
CA VAL A 600 26.61 20.63 -11.70
C VAL A 600 25.95 19.49 -10.93
N ALA A 601 26.26 19.36 -9.64
CA ALA A 601 25.65 18.35 -8.80
C ALA A 601 24.14 18.60 -8.60
N LEU A 602 23.71 19.86 -8.53
CA LEU A 602 22.31 20.23 -8.39
C LEU A 602 21.50 19.82 -9.63
N ARG A 603 21.99 20.15 -10.83
CA ARG A 603 21.36 19.72 -12.10
C ARG A 603 21.36 18.20 -12.27
N GLY A 604 22.46 17.54 -11.89
CA GLY A 604 22.52 16.07 -11.90
C GLY A 604 21.52 15.42 -10.94
N VAL A 605 21.32 15.98 -9.74
CA VAL A 605 20.30 15.54 -8.79
C VAL A 605 18.90 15.73 -9.38
N TRP A 606 18.63 16.89 -9.96
CA TRP A 606 17.37 17.18 -10.62
C TRP A 606 17.03 16.13 -11.67
N VAL A 607 17.97 15.78 -12.58
CA VAL A 607 17.74 14.75 -13.61
C VAL A 607 17.36 13.40 -12.99
N LEU A 608 18.02 12.99 -11.89
CA LEU A 608 17.69 11.73 -11.23
C LEU A 608 16.30 11.74 -10.58
N GLU A 609 15.82 12.90 -10.13
CA GLU A 609 14.46 13.05 -9.59
C GLU A 609 13.41 13.12 -10.69
N GLN A 610 13.69 13.81 -11.80
CA GLN A 610 12.75 13.96 -12.92
C GLN A 610 12.60 12.70 -13.77
N PHE A 611 13.65 11.89 -13.90
CA PHE A 611 13.66 10.73 -14.79
C PHE A 611 13.93 9.42 -14.04
N PRO A 612 12.90 8.82 -13.39
CA PRO A 612 13.04 7.56 -12.64
C PRO A 612 13.63 6.40 -13.45
N ALA A 613 13.36 6.35 -14.77
CA ALA A 613 13.92 5.34 -15.66
C ALA A 613 15.45 5.46 -15.78
N ILE A 614 15.96 6.69 -15.93
CA ILE A 614 17.40 6.97 -15.96
C ILE A 614 18.02 6.64 -14.61
N LYS A 615 17.37 7.03 -13.51
CA LYS A 615 17.84 6.71 -12.15
C LYS A 615 17.94 5.20 -11.91
N ALA A 616 16.95 4.42 -12.34
CA ALA A 616 16.94 2.97 -12.11
C ALA A 616 17.94 2.23 -13.02
N LEU A 617 17.87 2.46 -14.34
CA LEU A 617 18.54 1.62 -15.34
C LEU A 617 19.40 2.40 -16.34
N GLY A 618 19.35 3.73 -16.31
CA GLY A 618 20.03 4.56 -17.29
C GLY A 618 21.55 4.39 -17.33
N THR A 619 22.09 4.67 -18.50
CA THR A 619 23.52 4.81 -18.74
C THR A 619 23.99 6.21 -18.35
N PHE A 620 25.30 6.39 -18.19
CA PHE A 620 25.86 7.73 -17.95
C PHE A 620 25.63 8.67 -19.15
N HIS A 621 25.59 8.14 -20.36
CA HIS A 621 25.31 8.92 -21.57
C HIS A 621 23.87 9.46 -21.55
N GLU A 622 22.86 8.60 -21.36
CA GLU A 622 21.45 9.04 -21.28
C GLU A 622 21.22 10.06 -20.15
N PHE A 623 21.88 9.86 -19.00
CA PHE A 623 21.86 10.80 -17.90
C PHE A 623 22.45 12.16 -18.27
N LEU A 624 23.58 12.16 -18.99
CA LEU A 624 24.25 13.39 -19.40
C LEU A 624 23.50 14.11 -20.53
N GLU A 625 22.95 13.37 -21.50
CA GLU A 625 22.04 13.89 -22.53
C GLU A 625 20.86 14.63 -21.87
N ALA A 626 20.12 13.97 -20.98
CA ALA A 626 18.98 14.59 -20.30
C ALA A 626 19.35 15.85 -19.49
N MET A 627 20.57 15.92 -18.95
CA MET A 627 21.05 17.12 -18.25
C MET A 627 21.37 18.26 -19.21
N ILE A 628 22.03 17.96 -20.33
CA ILE A 628 22.46 18.97 -21.31
C ILE A 628 21.26 19.49 -22.10
N ASP A 629 20.39 18.60 -22.57
CA ASP A 629 19.21 18.98 -23.36
C ASP A 629 18.34 19.94 -22.57
N HIS A 630 18.12 19.65 -21.29
CA HIS A 630 17.39 20.53 -20.39
C HIS A 630 18.05 21.92 -20.25
N LEU A 631 19.38 21.98 -20.10
CA LEU A 631 20.11 23.26 -19.99
C LEU A 631 20.04 24.10 -21.27
N LEU A 632 20.13 23.45 -22.44
CA LEU A 632 20.04 24.13 -23.73
C LEU A 632 18.62 24.64 -23.99
N GLU A 633 17.60 23.83 -23.68
CA GLU A 633 16.20 24.25 -23.76
C GLU A 633 15.92 25.46 -22.86
N GLU A 634 16.38 25.44 -21.60
CA GLU A 634 16.24 26.60 -20.69
C GLU A 634 16.94 27.85 -21.23
N ALA A 635 18.12 27.69 -21.84
CA ALA A 635 18.87 28.80 -22.40
C ALA A 635 18.17 29.45 -23.61
N GLU A 636 17.57 28.63 -24.47
CA GLU A 636 16.76 29.10 -25.59
C GLU A 636 15.51 29.85 -25.10
N GLU A 637 14.83 29.33 -24.07
CA GLU A 637 13.66 29.97 -23.45
C GLU A 637 14.03 31.29 -22.77
N ALA A 638 15.13 31.33 -22.00
CA ALA A 638 15.63 32.54 -21.37
C ALA A 638 15.99 33.61 -22.41
N ALA A 639 16.61 33.21 -23.53
CA ALA A 639 16.91 34.11 -24.64
C ALA A 639 15.63 34.64 -25.32
N ALA A 640 14.64 33.78 -25.53
CA ALA A 640 13.34 34.15 -26.09
C ALA A 640 12.56 35.11 -25.17
N ASN A 641 12.54 34.83 -23.87
CA ASN A 641 11.87 35.65 -22.85
C ASN A 641 12.55 37.00 -22.66
N LYS A 642 13.89 37.06 -22.68
CA LYS A 642 14.64 38.33 -22.69
C LYS A 642 14.35 39.14 -23.96
N ALA A 643 14.24 38.48 -25.12
CA ALA A 643 13.84 39.14 -26.37
C ALA A 643 12.37 39.58 -26.39
N GLN A 644 11.48 38.92 -25.65
CA GLN A 644 10.08 39.28 -25.51
C GLN A 644 9.87 40.42 -24.50
N ARG A 645 10.61 40.42 -23.39
CA ARG A 645 10.70 41.53 -22.42
C ARG A 645 11.31 42.78 -23.06
N GLY A 646 12.41 42.65 -23.82
CA GLY A 646 12.98 43.76 -24.58
C GLY A 646 12.02 44.33 -25.63
N ARG A 647 11.23 43.48 -26.31
CA ARG A 647 10.19 43.95 -27.24
C ARG A 647 9.02 44.65 -26.54
N SER A 648 8.67 44.25 -25.32
CA SER A 648 7.59 44.89 -24.54
C SER A 648 8.06 46.18 -23.86
N GLU A 649 9.31 46.27 -23.41
CA GLU A 649 9.94 47.53 -22.96
C GLU A 649 10.11 48.54 -24.10
N VAL A 650 10.54 48.10 -25.30
CA VAL A 650 10.62 48.99 -26.48
C VAL A 650 9.21 49.47 -26.90
N ARG A 651 8.19 48.61 -26.80
CA ARG A 651 6.80 48.98 -27.08
C ARG A 651 6.24 49.94 -26.03
N PHE A 652 6.61 49.76 -24.76
CA PHE A 652 6.26 50.66 -23.66
C PHE A 652 6.99 52.01 -23.78
N GLU A 653 8.28 52.02 -24.10
CA GLU A 653 9.05 53.25 -24.38
C GLU A 653 8.53 54.00 -25.61
N MET A 654 8.14 53.29 -26.69
CA MET A 654 7.48 53.92 -27.85
C MET A 654 6.15 54.54 -27.44
N PHE A 655 5.34 53.84 -26.65
CA PHE A 655 4.07 54.33 -26.15
C PHE A 655 4.24 55.57 -25.26
N VAL A 656 5.26 55.59 -24.39
CA VAL A 656 5.62 56.75 -23.55
C VAL A 656 6.15 57.92 -24.39
N LYS A 657 6.95 57.66 -25.43
CA LYS A 657 7.45 58.68 -26.37
C LYS A 657 6.34 59.27 -27.26
N GLU A 658 5.35 58.46 -27.66
CA GLU A 658 4.16 58.93 -28.38
C GLU A 658 3.22 59.73 -27.47
N ALA A 659 2.99 59.28 -26.23
CA ALA A 659 2.22 60.02 -25.23
C ALA A 659 2.87 61.37 -24.88
N ALA A 660 4.21 61.43 -24.78
CA ALA A 660 4.94 62.67 -24.57
C ALA A 660 4.85 63.63 -25.76
N ARG A 661 4.79 63.13 -27.01
CA ARG A 661 4.54 63.95 -28.21
C ARG A 661 3.10 64.46 -28.27
N ALA A 662 2.13 63.67 -27.81
CA ALA A 662 0.73 64.06 -27.75
C ALA A 662 0.43 65.13 -26.66
N HIS A 663 1.31 65.31 -25.68
CA HIS A 663 1.14 66.27 -24.58
C HIS A 663 2.06 67.50 -24.66
N GLY A 664 2.89 67.61 -25.71
CA GLY A 664 3.78 68.74 -25.95
C GLY A 664 3.14 69.96 -26.65
N GLY A 665 1.81 70.00 -26.81
CA GLY A 665 1.12 71.09 -27.50
C GLY A 665 -0.16 71.53 -26.78
N GLY A 666 -0.09 72.66 -26.08
CA GLY A 666 -1.25 73.54 -25.89
C GLY A 666 -2.03 73.41 -24.59
N THR A 667 -1.50 74.05 -23.55
CA THR A 667 -2.20 74.93 -22.57
C THR A 667 -3.73 74.87 -22.48
N GLY A 668 -4.24 74.53 -21.28
CA GLY A 668 -5.63 74.82 -20.92
C GLY A 668 -6.15 74.08 -19.70
N CYS A 669 -5.66 74.43 -18.51
CA CYS A 669 -6.25 73.98 -17.23
C CYS A 669 -7.68 74.55 -17.08
N PRO A 670 -8.64 73.79 -16.53
CA PRO A 670 -9.18 74.25 -15.24
C PRO A 670 -9.51 73.12 -14.25
N GLY A 671 -8.99 73.30 -13.02
CA GLY A 671 -9.74 73.33 -11.75
C GLY A 671 -10.53 72.09 -11.29
N PRO A 672 -10.27 71.55 -10.08
CA PRO A 672 -10.99 70.39 -9.56
C PRO A 672 -12.38 70.80 -9.03
N ARG A 673 -13.43 70.09 -9.44
CA ARG A 673 -14.72 70.10 -8.74
C ARG A 673 -14.81 68.90 -7.80
N ARG A 674 -14.95 69.23 -6.52
CA ARG A 674 -15.42 68.36 -5.43
C ARG A 674 -16.90 68.00 -5.63
N THR A 675 -17.26 66.77 -5.31
CA THR A 675 -18.51 66.31 -4.67
C THR A 675 -18.18 64.94 -4.05
N ALA A 676 -18.29 64.72 -2.73
CA ALA A 676 -19.53 64.48 -1.97
C ALA A 676 -20.30 63.26 -2.48
#